data_AF-A0A7R9Y3M5-F1
#
_entry.id   AF-A0A7R9Y3M5-F1
#
_cell.length_a   1.000
_cell.length_b   1.000
_cell.length_c   1.000
_cell.angle_alpha   90.00
_cell.angle_beta   90.00
_cell.angle_gamma   90.00
#
_symmetry.space_group_name_H-M   'P 1'
#
loop_
_entity.id
_entity.type
_entity.pdbx_description
1 polymer ?
#
loop_
_entity_poly.entity_id
_entity_poly.type
_entity_poly.pdbx_seq_one_letter_code
_entity_poly.pdbx_strand_id
1 'polypeptide(L)'
;MLDFGRRWPLFIDPQGQANKWIRSMEEERGLISIKLSDADYMRTLENALQFGKPVLLENVGESLDASLEPLLLKQTFKQGGALCIKLGDATVEYNKEFSFYITTKMRNPHYAPELCTKVSLLNMMITPDGLEDQLLGVIVGKERPDLAEEKNQLIIAGAANKKQLKEIEDQILKVLSSSEGNILEDEGAVKILSASKVLSDEISEKQKVADETEAAIDETRAGYRPLAKHSSIMFFCVVDLANIGDMYQYSLQWFTDLFIRGIDDAELSVDVPTRLKNITSHFTFFLYVNVCRSLFEKDKLLYAFLIATKILLADDGGAGAEEVEKVRAKVAEEEAAAREKIRLGEEALDKLRDAIAAERANPEGGSDDEGERLRELEEELEEDKKAHKDVVAAVEEEVDAMRRRVAVAEEDHAKREAMKIDGGELRFFLTGGISTGENAITNPAPEWLSDKAWGELLRSRDLPGMRAKNGPKGDLVADVIADPSRWKVLYDSTEPQSVAFPEPWHEQLAQLQRMIVLRAFRPDKVVPAITDYVSDVMGRRYVEPLPFDLGACFEDSSPGVPLVFVLSAGSDPMANLLTFAASRNNTRVEAVSLGQGQGPTAIRLIEQAMREGFWVILQNCHLAASFMAELEQVCEIKIKQKVKKLSEVDPEAAAAADAEEDSESEGDGEGDGE
;
A
#
# COMPACT_ATOMS: atom_id res chain seq x y z
N MET A 1 18.34 14.27 13.28
CA MET A 1 19.22 14.74 12.17
C MET A 1 18.93 16.20 11.82
N LEU A 2 17.65 16.61 11.79
CA LEU A 2 17.25 18.00 11.54
C LEU A 2 17.70 18.96 12.66
N ASP A 3 17.61 18.53 13.91
CA ASP A 3 18.02 19.36 15.07
C ASP A 3 19.53 19.55 15.23
N PHE A 4 20.33 18.74 14.52
CA PHE A 4 21.80 18.70 14.64
C PHE A 4 22.52 18.96 13.32
N GLY A 5 21.78 19.26 12.25
CA GLY A 5 22.30 19.45 10.90
C GLY A 5 22.97 20.82 10.73
N ARG A 6 24.25 20.84 10.32
CA ARG A 6 24.96 22.10 10.03
C ARG A 6 24.43 22.80 8.76
N ARG A 7 24.06 22.01 7.74
CA ARG A 7 23.53 22.47 6.45
C ARG A 7 22.01 22.28 6.38
N TRP A 8 21.35 23.08 5.55
CA TRP A 8 19.91 22.98 5.33
C TRP A 8 19.54 21.67 4.62
N PRO A 9 18.44 21.01 5.01
CA PRO A 9 17.98 19.78 4.39
C PRO A 9 17.32 20.04 3.03
N LEU A 10 17.70 19.24 2.03
CA LEU A 10 16.99 19.12 0.76
C LEU A 10 16.42 17.71 0.67
N PHE A 11 15.10 17.60 0.76
CA PHE A 11 14.36 16.36 0.72
C PHE A 11 14.01 15.98 -0.73
N ILE A 12 14.45 14.79 -1.14
CA ILE A 12 13.97 14.11 -2.34
C ILE A 12 12.68 13.41 -1.94
N ASP A 13 11.54 14.04 -2.23
CA ASP A 13 10.22 13.67 -1.71
C ASP A 13 9.16 13.60 -2.84
N PRO A 14 9.26 12.60 -3.73
CA PRO A 14 8.33 12.46 -4.85
C PRO A 14 6.88 12.22 -4.43
N GLN A 15 6.64 11.73 -3.21
CA GLN A 15 5.28 11.49 -2.68
C GLN A 15 4.74 12.64 -1.82
N GLY A 16 5.54 13.68 -1.53
CA GLY A 16 5.11 14.84 -0.73
C GLY A 16 4.94 14.55 0.77
N GLN A 17 5.49 13.45 1.29
CA GLN A 17 5.35 13.09 2.70
C GLN A 17 6.15 14.00 3.62
N ALA A 18 7.42 14.27 3.26
CA ALA A 18 8.26 15.18 4.01
C ALA A 18 7.68 16.60 3.96
N ASN A 19 7.15 17.01 2.82
CA ASN A 19 6.44 18.28 2.66
C ASN A 19 5.27 18.40 3.64
N LYS A 20 4.35 17.42 3.66
CA LYS A 20 3.20 17.40 4.57
C LYS A 20 3.63 17.38 6.03
N TRP A 21 4.67 16.62 6.35
CA TRP A 21 5.22 16.54 7.70
C TRP A 21 5.82 17.87 8.16
N ILE A 22 6.63 18.55 7.34
CA ILE A 22 7.21 19.87 7.66
C ILE A 22 6.10 20.89 7.89
N ARG A 23 5.04 20.88 7.07
CA ARG A 23 3.89 21.77 7.22
C ARG A 23 3.21 21.60 8.58
N SER A 24 3.00 20.36 9.01
CA SER A 24 2.39 20.08 10.32
C SER A 24 3.33 20.39 11.47
N MET A 25 4.62 20.06 11.35
CA MET A 25 5.62 20.32 12.38
C MET A 25 5.84 21.83 12.64
N GLU A 26 5.79 22.64 11.59
CA GLU A 26 6.07 24.09 11.64
C GLU A 26 4.81 24.97 11.62
N GLU A 27 3.63 24.36 11.79
CA GLU A 27 2.33 25.03 11.67
C GLU A 27 2.20 26.18 12.68
N GLU A 28 2.47 25.91 13.96
CA GLU A 28 2.38 26.90 15.04
C GLU A 28 3.38 28.06 14.89
N ARG A 29 4.54 27.79 14.26
CA ARG A 29 5.57 28.81 13.99
C ARG A 29 5.22 29.68 12.79
N GLY A 30 4.21 29.30 12.00
CA GLY A 30 3.73 30.01 10.83
C GLY A 30 4.64 29.82 9.62
N LEU A 31 4.78 28.57 9.18
CA LEU A 31 5.54 28.19 7.98
C LEU A 31 5.09 28.97 6.73
N ILE A 32 6.07 29.51 6.01
CA ILE A 32 5.86 30.19 4.73
C ILE A 32 6.33 29.25 3.61
N SER A 33 5.43 28.90 2.69
CA SER A 33 5.75 28.08 1.51
C SER A 33 6.00 28.96 0.30
N ILE A 34 7.08 28.70 -0.42
CA ILE A 34 7.49 29.45 -1.62
C ILE A 34 7.95 28.50 -2.73
N LYS A 35 7.80 28.91 -3.99
CA LYS A 35 8.38 28.24 -5.17
C LYS A 35 9.33 29.20 -5.89
N LEU A 36 10.35 28.66 -6.57
CA LEU A 36 11.26 29.47 -7.40
C LEU A 36 10.56 30.18 -8.58
N SER A 37 9.36 29.71 -8.95
CA SER A 37 8.51 30.31 -9.97
C SER A 37 7.77 31.56 -9.51
N ASP A 38 7.69 31.82 -8.20
CA ASP A 38 6.87 32.91 -7.67
C ASP A 38 7.62 34.24 -7.85
N ALA A 39 6.99 35.23 -8.49
CA ALA A 39 7.65 36.50 -8.82
C ALA A 39 8.23 37.23 -7.59
N ASP A 40 7.63 37.05 -6.42
CA ASP A 40 7.97 37.73 -5.15
C ASP A 40 8.66 36.81 -4.13
N TYR A 41 9.18 35.64 -4.54
CA TYR A 41 9.75 34.67 -3.58
C TYR A 41 10.92 35.24 -2.78
N MET A 42 11.80 36.04 -3.42
CA MET A 42 12.96 36.65 -2.76
C MET A 42 12.53 37.63 -1.67
N ARG A 43 11.60 38.55 -1.97
CA ARG A 43 11.06 39.50 -0.98
C ARG A 43 10.38 38.78 0.19
N THR A 44 9.68 37.68 -0.10
CA THR A 44 9.04 36.86 0.93
C THR A 44 10.07 36.19 1.83
N LEU A 45 11.16 35.68 1.25
CA LEU A 45 12.28 35.08 1.97
C LEU A 45 13.04 36.12 2.82
N GLU A 46 13.25 37.34 2.32
CA GLU A 46 13.85 38.45 3.07
C GLU A 46 13.03 38.76 4.33
N ASN A 47 11.72 38.92 4.19
CA ASN A 47 10.83 39.15 5.33
C ASN A 47 10.89 37.98 6.34
N ALA A 48 10.87 36.74 5.85
CA ALA A 48 10.93 35.56 6.71
C ALA A 48 12.25 35.50 7.51
N LEU A 49 13.38 35.84 6.89
CA LEU A 49 14.68 35.93 7.54
C LEU A 49 14.72 36.97 8.67
N GLN A 50 14.11 38.14 8.43
CA GLN A 50 14.05 39.22 9.41
C GLN A 50 13.18 38.83 10.62
N PHE A 51 12.03 38.21 10.39
CA PHE A 51 11.07 37.85 11.44
C PHE A 51 11.28 36.44 12.02
N GLY A 52 12.28 35.69 11.55
CA GLY A 52 12.58 34.34 12.06
C GLY A 52 11.54 33.29 11.69
N LYS A 53 10.77 33.51 10.61
CA LYS A 53 9.73 32.58 10.17
C LYS A 53 10.33 31.39 9.42
N PRO A 54 9.86 30.15 9.67
CA PRO A 54 10.33 29.00 8.91
C PRO A 54 9.86 29.09 7.46
N VAL A 55 10.72 28.70 6.51
CA VAL A 55 10.42 28.72 5.08
C VAL A 55 10.61 27.34 4.46
N LEU A 56 9.64 26.92 3.66
CA LEU A 56 9.67 25.72 2.82
C LEU A 56 9.74 26.12 1.34
N LEU A 57 10.88 25.85 0.70
CA LEU A 57 11.06 26.01 -0.74
C LEU A 57 10.66 24.71 -1.46
N GLU A 58 9.64 24.79 -2.31
CA GLU A 58 9.01 23.63 -2.94
C GLU A 58 9.41 23.42 -4.40
N ASN A 59 9.33 22.16 -4.83
CA ASN A 59 9.50 21.73 -6.22
C ASN A 59 10.81 22.21 -6.86
N VAL A 60 11.90 22.16 -6.09
CA VAL A 60 13.22 22.56 -6.60
C VAL A 60 13.69 21.61 -7.70
N GLY A 61 14.10 22.20 -8.82
CA GLY A 61 14.73 21.52 -9.96
C GLY A 61 16.12 20.98 -9.65
N GLU A 62 16.94 20.70 -10.67
CA GLU A 62 18.34 20.27 -10.48
C GLU A 62 19.30 21.44 -10.18
N SER A 63 18.81 22.67 -10.28
CA SER A 63 19.54 23.90 -10.00
C SER A 63 18.81 24.78 -8.98
N LEU A 64 19.59 25.53 -8.22
CA LEU A 64 19.13 26.61 -7.34
C LEU A 64 19.70 27.94 -7.84
N ASP A 65 18.99 29.03 -7.58
CA ASP A 65 19.50 30.37 -7.87
C ASP A 65 20.73 30.67 -7.01
N ALA A 66 21.77 31.23 -7.63
CA ALA A 66 22.99 31.69 -6.97
C ALA A 66 22.71 32.76 -5.91
N SER A 67 21.60 33.51 -6.04
CA SER A 67 21.18 34.49 -5.03
C SER A 67 20.94 33.88 -3.64
N LEU A 68 20.65 32.57 -3.56
CA LEU A 68 20.42 31.83 -2.32
C LEU A 68 21.74 31.33 -1.67
N GLU A 69 22.87 31.41 -2.36
CA GLU A 69 24.14 30.86 -1.90
C GLU A 69 24.57 31.37 -0.51
N PRO A 70 24.48 32.67 -0.19
CA PRO A 70 24.82 33.16 1.14
C PRO A 70 23.96 32.51 2.23
N LEU A 71 22.68 32.26 1.94
CA LEU A 71 21.76 31.59 2.87
C LEU A 71 22.10 30.11 3.03
N LEU A 72 22.38 29.42 1.92
CA LEU A 72 22.73 27.99 1.94
C LEU A 72 24.00 27.72 2.75
N LEU A 73 24.99 28.61 2.61
CA LEU A 73 26.26 28.57 3.33
C LEU A 73 26.20 29.22 4.72
N LYS A 74 25.06 29.82 5.10
CA LYS A 74 24.87 30.57 6.36
C LYS A 74 25.94 31.67 6.55
N GLN A 75 26.25 32.42 5.50
CA GLN A 75 27.26 33.49 5.47
C GLN A 75 26.76 34.77 6.17
N THR A 76 26.59 34.71 7.49
CA THR A 76 26.19 35.86 8.30
C THR A 76 27.39 36.74 8.67
N PHE A 77 27.20 38.06 8.74
CA PHE A 77 28.20 39.04 9.18
C PHE A 77 27.56 40.05 10.13
N LYS A 78 28.37 40.76 10.93
CA LYS A 78 27.85 41.81 11.82
C LYS A 78 27.93 43.18 11.13
N GLN A 79 26.80 43.89 11.08
CA GLN A 79 26.73 45.26 10.58
C GLN A 79 25.87 46.11 11.51
N GLY A 80 26.39 47.24 11.98
CA GLY A 80 25.64 48.12 12.88
C GLY A 80 25.25 47.51 14.23
N GLY A 81 25.92 46.44 14.67
CA GLY A 81 25.60 45.71 15.91
C GLY A 81 24.59 44.58 15.75
N ALA A 82 23.86 44.54 14.64
CA ALA A 82 22.97 43.44 14.28
C ALA A 82 23.71 42.35 13.48
N LEU A 83 23.23 41.11 13.57
CA LEU A 83 23.69 40.01 12.72
C LEU A 83 22.90 40.10 11.41
N CYS A 84 23.58 40.19 10.27
CA CYS A 84 22.95 40.35 8.96
C CYS A 84 23.44 39.27 7.99
N ILE A 85 22.66 39.07 6.94
CA ILE A 85 23.00 38.20 5.81
C ILE A 85 22.73 38.96 4.51
N LYS A 86 23.55 38.73 3.48
CA LYS A 86 23.33 39.30 2.16
C LYS A 86 22.54 38.29 1.33
N LEU A 87 21.36 38.66 0.83
CA LEU A 87 20.54 37.80 -0.02
C LEU A 87 20.32 38.52 -1.35
N GLY A 88 20.87 37.99 -2.44
CA GLY A 88 20.99 38.75 -3.69
C GLY A 88 21.73 40.08 -3.48
N ASP A 89 21.06 41.20 -3.75
CA ASP A 89 21.60 42.55 -3.52
C ASP A 89 21.18 43.16 -2.19
N ALA A 90 20.21 42.57 -1.48
CA ALA A 90 19.69 43.08 -0.22
C ALA A 90 20.54 42.62 0.98
N THR A 91 20.72 43.51 1.96
CA THR A 91 21.25 43.14 3.28
C THR A 91 20.10 43.08 4.26
N VAL A 92 19.87 41.91 4.83
CA VAL A 92 18.74 41.61 5.72
C VAL A 92 19.27 41.27 7.11
N GLU A 93 18.57 41.72 8.15
CA GLU A 93 18.85 41.28 9.52
C GLU A 93 18.52 39.79 9.67
N TYR A 94 19.46 39.02 10.24
CA TYR A 94 19.36 37.59 10.37
C TYR A 94 18.85 37.21 11.75
N ASN A 95 17.63 36.67 11.81
CA ASN A 95 17.08 36.08 13.02
C ASN A 95 17.56 34.63 13.18
N LYS A 96 18.06 34.28 14.38
CA LYS A 96 18.57 32.94 14.68
C LYS A 96 17.49 31.86 14.75
N GLU A 97 16.24 32.24 14.94
CA GLU A 97 15.09 31.32 14.95
C GLU A 97 14.67 30.91 13.53
N PHE A 98 15.20 31.54 12.48
CA PHE A 98 14.90 31.19 11.11
C PHE A 98 15.28 29.73 10.78
N SER A 99 14.41 29.04 10.04
CA SER A 99 14.60 27.66 9.60
C SER A 99 14.26 27.53 8.11
N PHE A 100 15.06 26.78 7.36
CA PHE A 100 14.90 26.64 5.91
C PHE A 100 14.87 25.18 5.49
N TYR A 101 13.85 24.83 4.72
CA TYR A 101 13.60 23.49 4.22
C TYR A 101 13.45 23.53 2.70
N ILE A 102 14.01 22.54 2.01
CA ILE A 102 13.95 22.46 0.55
C ILE A 102 13.37 21.12 0.15
N THR A 103 12.41 21.07 -0.76
CA THR A 103 11.82 19.82 -1.25
C THR A 103 11.87 19.75 -2.78
N THR A 104 12.03 18.53 -3.31
CA THR A 104 11.86 18.23 -4.73
C THR A 104 10.93 17.04 -4.93
N LYS A 105 10.06 17.12 -5.94
CA LYS A 105 9.21 16.01 -6.39
C LYS A 105 9.94 15.07 -7.37
N MET A 106 11.16 15.41 -7.80
CA MET A 106 11.93 14.56 -8.72
C MET A 106 12.38 13.29 -8.01
N ARG A 107 12.15 12.14 -8.64
CA ARG A 107 12.53 10.83 -8.07
C ARG A 107 14.04 10.61 -8.04
N ASN A 108 14.72 11.02 -9.10
CA ASN A 108 16.16 10.81 -9.26
C ASN A 108 16.84 12.07 -9.81
N PRO A 109 16.93 13.15 -9.01
CA PRO A 109 17.55 14.39 -9.46
C PRO A 109 19.08 14.27 -9.53
N HIS A 110 19.67 14.82 -10.59
CA HIS A 110 21.12 14.87 -10.76
C HIS A 110 21.67 16.24 -10.33
N TYR A 111 21.90 16.37 -9.03
CA TYR A 111 22.50 17.59 -8.48
C TYR A 111 24.01 17.69 -8.75
N ALA A 112 24.46 18.88 -9.14
CA ALA A 112 25.88 19.17 -9.30
C ALA A 112 26.62 19.00 -7.96
N PRO A 113 27.88 18.51 -7.94
CA PRO A 113 28.66 18.32 -6.72
C PRO A 113 28.75 19.59 -5.86
N GLU A 114 28.82 20.75 -6.49
CA GLU A 114 28.80 22.05 -5.82
C GLU A 114 27.57 22.22 -4.92
N LEU A 115 26.37 21.91 -5.42
CA LEU A 115 25.14 21.99 -4.63
C LEU A 115 25.13 20.95 -3.51
N CYS A 116 25.57 19.72 -3.79
CA CYS A 116 25.66 18.63 -2.80
C CYS A 116 26.58 18.96 -1.62
N THR A 117 27.54 19.89 -1.79
CA THR A 117 28.38 20.36 -0.68
C THR A 117 27.69 21.43 0.20
N LYS A 118 26.71 22.17 -0.35
CA LYS A 118 26.02 23.28 0.30
C LYS A 118 24.79 22.85 1.09
N VAL A 119 24.08 21.80 0.65
CA VAL A 119 22.89 21.25 1.32
C VAL A 119 23.15 19.87 1.92
N SER A 120 22.27 19.42 2.80
CA SER A 120 22.18 18.02 3.24
C SER A 120 21.08 17.32 2.44
N LEU A 121 21.47 16.48 1.46
CA LEU A 121 20.51 15.68 0.70
C LEU A 121 19.92 14.58 1.59
N LEU A 122 18.59 14.53 1.66
CA LEU A 122 17.83 13.51 2.39
C LEU A 122 16.92 12.80 1.39
N ASN A 123 17.09 11.48 1.26
CA ASN A 123 16.20 10.67 0.44
C ASN A 123 14.96 10.29 1.25
N MET A 124 13.80 10.82 0.87
CA MET A 124 12.49 10.53 1.47
C MET A 124 11.60 9.72 0.53
N MET A 125 12.18 9.11 -0.50
CA MET A 125 11.46 8.18 -1.35
C MET A 125 10.95 7.01 -0.51
N ILE A 126 9.66 6.73 -0.64
CA ILE A 126 9.06 5.60 0.06
C ILE A 126 9.64 4.28 -0.48
N THR A 127 10.04 3.40 0.44
CA THR A 127 10.55 2.06 0.12
C THR A 127 9.42 1.02 0.18
N PRO A 128 9.57 -0.14 -0.48
CA PRO A 128 8.61 -1.25 -0.36
C PRO A 128 8.29 -1.63 1.07
N ASP A 129 9.30 -1.80 1.91
CA ASP A 129 9.15 -2.16 3.33
C ASP A 129 8.49 -1.03 4.14
N GLY A 130 8.87 0.22 3.87
CA GLY A 130 8.28 1.39 4.55
C GLY A 130 6.80 1.58 4.22
N LEU A 131 6.41 1.35 2.96
CA LEU A 131 5.01 1.35 2.56
C LEU A 131 4.26 0.15 3.12
N GLU A 132 4.87 -1.03 3.15
CA GLU A 132 4.27 -2.22 3.75
C GLU A 132 3.90 -1.95 5.22
N ASP A 133 4.82 -1.40 6.02
CA ASP A 133 4.54 -1.08 7.42
C ASP A 133 3.46 0.01 7.56
N GLN A 134 3.45 1.01 6.66
CA GLN A 134 2.41 2.03 6.63
C GLN A 134 1.03 1.43 6.33
N LEU A 135 0.91 0.59 5.29
CA LEU A 135 -0.33 -0.07 4.91
C LEU A 135 -0.78 -1.08 5.97
N LEU A 136 0.16 -1.75 6.64
CA LEU A 136 -0.15 -2.61 7.79
C LEU A 136 -0.81 -1.81 8.91
N GLY A 137 -0.31 -0.60 9.20
CA GLY A 137 -0.96 0.33 10.13
C GLY A 137 -2.39 0.68 9.71
N VAL A 138 -2.61 0.95 8.43
CA VAL A 138 -3.95 1.25 7.88
C VAL A 138 -4.90 0.05 7.99
N ILE A 139 -4.45 -1.15 7.62
CA ILE A 139 -5.27 -2.38 7.71
C ILE A 139 -5.68 -2.64 9.14
N VAL A 140 -4.72 -2.60 10.08
CA VAL A 140 -5.00 -2.85 11.50
C VAL A 140 -5.92 -1.78 12.07
N GLY A 141 -5.73 -0.51 11.70
CA GLY A 141 -6.65 0.57 12.12
C GLY A 141 -8.09 0.38 11.65
N LYS A 142 -8.30 -0.28 10.51
CA LYS A 142 -9.63 -0.57 9.96
C LYS A 142 -10.25 -1.86 10.50
N GLU A 143 -9.49 -2.94 10.58
CA GLU A 143 -9.99 -4.26 10.98
C GLU A 143 -9.97 -4.47 12.50
N ARG A 144 -9.01 -3.84 13.21
CA ARG A 144 -8.80 -3.95 14.67
C ARG A 144 -8.47 -2.58 15.29
N PRO A 145 -9.42 -1.63 15.29
CA PRO A 145 -9.20 -0.29 15.83
C PRO A 145 -8.81 -0.31 17.31
N ASP A 146 -9.30 -1.30 18.07
CA ASP A 146 -8.94 -1.54 19.46
C ASP A 146 -7.42 -1.73 19.65
N LEU A 147 -6.81 -2.60 18.84
CA LEU A 147 -5.36 -2.85 18.89
C LEU A 147 -4.56 -1.63 18.39
N ALA A 148 -5.09 -0.89 17.42
CA ALA A 148 -4.43 0.30 16.90
C ALA A 148 -4.38 1.44 17.94
N GLU A 149 -5.50 1.67 18.63
CA GLU A 149 -5.59 2.65 19.71
C GLU A 149 -4.69 2.26 20.89
N GLU A 150 -4.73 1.00 21.32
CA GLU A 150 -3.88 0.49 22.40
C GLU A 150 -2.39 0.65 22.06
N LYS A 151 -1.99 0.28 20.83
CA LYS A 151 -0.61 0.49 20.38
C LYS A 151 -0.21 1.97 20.42
N ASN A 152 -1.08 2.86 19.96
CA ASN A 152 -0.79 4.29 19.97
C ASN A 152 -0.63 4.83 21.41
N GLN A 153 -1.48 4.39 22.33
CA GLN A 153 -1.36 4.73 23.75
C GLN A 153 -0.04 4.24 24.35
N LEU A 154 0.38 3.00 24.03
CA LEU A 154 1.66 2.44 24.47
C LEU A 154 2.86 3.21 23.91
N ILE A 155 2.82 3.64 22.64
CA ILE A 155 3.88 4.45 22.03
C ILE A 155 4.03 5.80 22.76
N ILE A 156 2.91 6.49 23.02
CA ILE A 156 2.91 7.77 23.74
C ILE A 156 3.43 7.58 25.16
N ALA A 157 2.95 6.56 25.87
CA ALA A 157 3.40 6.23 27.22
C ALA A 157 4.90 5.88 27.24
N GLY A 158 5.38 5.07 26.30
CA GLY A 158 6.78 4.69 26.19
C GLY A 158 7.71 5.88 25.89
N ALA A 159 7.27 6.82 25.05
CA ALA A 159 8.00 8.07 24.81
C ALA A 159 8.07 8.94 26.07
N ALA A 160 6.96 9.05 26.81
CA ALA A 160 6.92 9.78 28.08
C ALA A 160 7.82 9.14 29.14
N ASN A 161 7.77 7.81 29.28
CA ASN A 161 8.62 7.05 30.21
C ASN A 161 10.12 7.23 29.88
N LYS A 162 10.50 7.10 28.61
CA LYS A 162 11.90 7.32 28.16
C LYS A 162 12.37 8.74 28.46
N LYS A 163 11.51 9.75 28.26
CA LYS A 163 11.81 11.13 28.61
C LYS A 163 12.01 11.29 30.13
N GLN A 164 11.12 10.74 30.95
CA GLN A 164 11.23 10.80 32.41
C GLN A 164 12.48 10.10 32.93
N LEU A 165 12.84 8.93 32.40
CA LEU A 165 14.07 8.23 32.77
C LEU A 165 15.30 9.11 32.50
N LYS A 166 15.35 9.77 31.33
CA LYS A 166 16.43 10.69 31.01
C LYS A 166 16.47 11.91 31.94
N GLU A 167 15.32 12.50 32.27
CA GLU A 167 15.24 13.62 33.21
C GLU A 167 15.72 13.22 34.62
N ILE A 168 15.40 12.00 35.05
CA ILE A 168 15.91 11.43 36.30
C ILE A 168 17.42 11.23 36.24
N GLU A 169 17.97 10.69 35.14
CA GLU A 169 19.41 10.56 34.92
C GLU A 169 20.12 11.93 34.96
N ASP A 170 19.59 12.92 34.25
CA ASP A 170 20.13 14.29 34.22
C ASP A 170 20.08 14.93 35.61
N GLN A 171 19.02 14.68 36.39
CA GLN A 171 18.90 15.14 37.78
C GLN A 171 19.94 14.47 38.69
N ILE A 172 20.15 13.16 38.55
CA ILE A 172 21.19 12.42 39.28
C ILE A 172 22.56 13.00 38.96
N LEU A 173 22.89 13.17 37.68
CA LEU A 173 24.15 13.76 37.22
C LEU A 173 24.35 15.19 37.77
N LYS A 174 23.29 16.00 37.77
CA LYS A 174 23.33 17.35 38.31
C LYS A 174 23.66 17.34 39.80
N VAL A 175 22.97 16.51 40.60
CA VAL A 175 23.23 16.37 42.04
C VAL A 175 24.68 15.93 42.27
N LEU A 176 25.14 14.89 41.58
CA LEU A 176 26.53 14.41 41.66
C LEU A 176 27.57 15.48 41.28
N SER A 177 27.26 16.33 40.30
CA SER A 177 28.16 17.41 39.87
C SER A 177 28.17 18.62 40.80
N SER A 178 27.06 18.88 41.49
CA SER A 178 26.89 20.04 42.38
C SER A 178 27.38 19.79 43.81
N SER A 179 27.50 18.52 44.22
CA SER A 179 28.01 18.16 45.54
C SER A 179 29.53 18.33 45.57
N GLU A 180 30.00 19.52 46.00
CA GLU A 180 31.41 19.78 46.29
C GLU A 180 31.79 19.18 47.65
N GLY A 181 32.39 17.97 47.68
CA GLY A 181 32.86 17.34 48.91
C GLY A 181 32.52 15.85 49.02
N ASN A 182 32.50 15.31 50.25
CA ASN A 182 32.13 13.92 50.52
C ASN A 182 30.60 13.76 50.42
N ILE A 183 30.12 13.13 49.35
CA ILE A 183 28.68 12.96 49.07
C ILE A 183 27.92 12.21 50.17
N LEU A 184 28.63 11.43 51.00
CA LEU A 184 28.03 10.73 52.14
C LEU A 184 27.59 11.69 53.26
N GLU A 185 28.05 12.94 53.25
CA GLU A 185 27.71 13.96 54.24
C GLU A 185 26.59 14.91 53.76
N ASP A 186 26.25 14.86 52.47
CA ASP A 186 25.14 15.63 51.89
C ASP A 186 23.83 14.83 51.99
N GLU A 187 23.17 14.96 53.15
CA GLU A 187 21.91 14.29 53.44
C GLU A 187 20.79 14.63 52.43
N GLY A 188 20.88 15.80 51.78
CA GLY A 188 19.96 16.23 50.72
C GLY A 188 20.18 15.47 49.42
N ALA A 189 21.45 15.36 48.98
CA ALA A 189 21.82 14.57 47.82
C ALA A 189 21.45 13.09 48.00
N VAL A 190 21.70 12.50 49.17
CA VAL A 190 21.36 11.09 49.47
C VAL A 190 19.84 10.84 49.37
N LYS A 191 19.01 11.76 49.87
CA LYS A 191 17.53 11.65 49.78
C LYS A 191 17.03 11.80 48.35
N ILE A 192 17.59 12.72 47.57
CA ILE A 192 17.20 12.90 46.17
C ILE A 192 17.61 11.67 45.35
N LEU A 193 18.84 11.18 45.52
CA LEU A 193 19.34 10.00 44.81
C LEU A 193 18.53 8.74 45.13
N SER A 194 18.11 8.54 46.39
CA SER A 194 17.30 7.38 46.75
C SER A 194 15.87 7.47 46.19
N ALA A 195 15.23 8.65 46.26
CA ALA A 195 13.91 8.86 45.68
C ALA A 195 13.91 8.73 44.15
N SER A 196 14.92 9.31 43.48
CA SER A 196 15.14 9.20 42.04
C SER A 196 15.38 7.76 41.60
N LYS A 197 16.11 6.96 42.40
CA LYS A 197 16.33 5.54 42.11
C LYS A 197 15.04 4.74 42.18
N VAL A 198 14.23 4.92 43.23
CA VAL A 198 12.94 4.22 43.37
C VAL A 198 12.01 4.54 42.20
N LEU A 199 11.91 5.82 41.82
CA LEU A 199 11.10 6.24 40.68
C LEU A 199 11.63 5.67 39.35
N SER A 200 12.96 5.62 39.16
CA SER A 200 13.58 5.00 37.99
C SER A 200 13.25 3.51 37.89
N ASP A 201 13.35 2.78 39.01
CA ASP A 201 13.03 1.35 39.08
C ASP A 201 11.53 1.11 38.75
N GLU A 202 10.62 1.94 39.28
CA GLU A 202 9.17 1.87 38.97
C GLU A 202 8.86 2.13 37.49
N ILE A 203 9.48 3.16 36.88
CA ILE A 203 9.26 3.48 35.46
C ILE A 203 9.85 2.39 34.57
N SER A 204 11.00 1.85 34.93
CA SER A 204 11.66 0.75 34.22
C SER A 204 10.78 -0.51 34.20
N GLU A 205 10.14 -0.84 35.33
CA GLU A 205 9.23 -1.98 35.40
C GLU A 205 7.95 -1.76 34.57
N LYS A 206 7.36 -0.55 34.62
CA LYS A 206 6.23 -0.18 33.75
C LYS A 206 6.61 -0.25 32.26
N GLN A 207 7.82 0.18 31.91
CA GLN A 207 8.30 0.12 30.54
C GLN A 207 8.43 -1.34 30.06
N LYS A 208 8.92 -2.23 30.92
CA LYS A 208 9.02 -3.66 30.59
C LYS A 208 7.67 -4.29 30.26
N VAL A 209 6.64 -3.99 31.06
CA VAL A 209 5.27 -4.48 30.79
C VAL A 209 4.71 -3.90 29.48
N ALA A 210 4.97 -2.61 29.21
CA ALA A 210 4.57 -1.98 27.96
C ALA A 210 5.27 -2.63 26.74
N ASP A 211 6.56 -2.95 26.84
CA ASP A 211 7.32 -3.61 25.78
C ASP A 211 6.81 -5.04 25.51
N GLU A 212 6.47 -5.81 26.56
CA GLU A 212 5.86 -7.14 26.42
C GLU A 212 4.48 -7.08 25.77
N THR A 213 3.67 -6.08 26.12
CA THR A 213 2.34 -5.84 25.53
C THR A 213 2.46 -5.41 24.06
N GLU A 214 3.41 -4.53 23.73
CA GLU A 214 3.70 -4.12 22.36
C GLU A 214 4.10 -5.31 21.48
N ALA A 215 4.92 -6.23 22.01
CA ALA A 215 5.32 -7.44 21.30
C ALA A 215 4.13 -8.36 20.99
N ALA A 216 3.21 -8.56 21.93
CA ALA A 216 2.01 -9.37 21.72
C ALA A 216 1.06 -8.73 20.68
N ILE A 217 0.95 -7.39 20.69
CA ILE A 217 0.20 -6.65 19.67
C ILE A 217 0.86 -6.85 18.29
N ASP A 218 2.19 -6.73 18.21
CA ASP A 218 2.90 -6.87 16.94
C ASP A 218 2.84 -8.28 16.36
N GLU A 219 2.80 -9.31 17.21
CA GLU A 219 2.54 -10.68 16.79
C GLU A 219 1.13 -10.82 16.16
N THR A 220 0.11 -10.22 16.78
CA THR A 220 -1.25 -10.22 16.23
C THR A 220 -1.32 -9.44 14.92
N ARG A 221 -0.60 -8.31 14.81
CA ARG A 221 -0.52 -7.51 13.58
C ARG A 221 0.18 -8.25 12.45
N ALA A 222 1.14 -9.14 12.76
CA ALA A 222 1.87 -9.89 11.74
C ALA A 222 0.94 -10.74 10.85
N GLY A 223 -0.21 -11.17 11.36
CA GLY A 223 -1.24 -11.88 10.58
C GLY A 223 -1.78 -11.09 9.38
N TYR A 224 -1.75 -9.75 9.43
CA TYR A 224 -2.25 -8.86 8.35
C TYR A 224 -1.15 -8.45 7.35
N ARG A 225 0.12 -8.76 7.65
CA ARG A 225 1.28 -8.39 6.83
C ARG A 225 1.21 -8.89 5.37
N PRO A 226 0.70 -10.10 5.07
CA PRO A 226 0.61 -10.56 3.68
C PRO A 226 -0.19 -9.62 2.75
N LEU A 227 -1.31 -9.05 3.24
CA LEU A 227 -2.10 -8.09 2.50
C LEU A 227 -1.36 -6.76 2.31
N ALA A 228 -0.59 -6.32 3.32
CA ALA A 228 0.23 -5.13 3.24
C ALA A 228 1.36 -5.29 2.20
N LYS A 229 2.05 -6.44 2.18
CA LYS A 229 3.08 -6.77 1.19
C LYS A 229 2.49 -6.77 -0.22
N HIS A 230 1.36 -7.45 -0.43
CA HIS A 230 0.63 -7.47 -1.71
C HIS A 230 0.29 -6.07 -2.19
N SER A 231 -0.30 -5.24 -1.31
CA SER A 231 -0.74 -3.89 -1.66
C SER A 231 0.44 -2.94 -1.91
N SER A 232 1.56 -3.10 -1.19
CA SER A 232 2.80 -2.37 -1.45
C SER A 232 3.32 -2.65 -2.86
N ILE A 233 3.37 -3.93 -3.28
CA ILE A 233 3.75 -4.33 -4.63
C ILE A 233 2.84 -3.66 -5.67
N MET A 234 1.52 -3.70 -5.45
CA MET A 234 0.54 -3.07 -6.33
C MET A 234 0.77 -1.55 -6.47
N PHE A 235 1.08 -0.85 -5.38
CA PHE A 235 1.41 0.58 -5.45
C PHE A 235 2.64 0.84 -6.32
N PHE A 236 3.71 0.07 -6.15
CA PHE A 236 4.91 0.22 -6.97
C PHE A 236 4.70 -0.21 -8.43
N CYS A 237 3.75 -1.11 -8.75
CA CYS A 237 3.30 -1.32 -10.12
C CYS A 237 2.74 -0.03 -10.73
N VAL A 238 1.85 0.64 -10.00
CA VAL A 238 1.17 1.87 -10.45
C VAL A 238 2.15 3.03 -10.60
N VAL A 239 3.04 3.18 -9.63
CA VAL A 239 4.09 4.19 -9.63
C VAL A 239 5.03 4.04 -10.84
N ASP A 240 5.37 2.82 -11.22
CA ASP A 240 6.27 2.57 -12.34
C ASP A 240 5.66 2.87 -13.71
N LEU A 241 4.33 3.06 -13.79
CA LEU A 241 3.65 3.47 -15.03
C LEU A 241 4.11 4.84 -15.53
N ALA A 242 4.60 5.71 -14.62
CA ALA A 242 5.18 6.99 -15.01
C ALA A 242 6.38 6.84 -15.96
N ASN A 243 7.06 5.68 -15.97
CA ASN A 243 8.13 5.39 -16.93
C ASN A 243 7.62 5.11 -18.35
N ILE A 244 6.33 4.79 -18.51
CA ILE A 244 5.68 4.56 -19.80
C ILE A 244 5.16 5.87 -20.36
N GLY A 245 4.57 6.72 -19.51
CA GLY A 245 4.09 8.04 -19.90
C GLY A 245 3.97 8.98 -18.72
N ASP A 246 4.40 10.23 -18.93
CA ASP A 246 4.42 11.27 -17.89
C ASP A 246 3.03 11.58 -17.31
N MET A 247 1.95 11.21 -18.02
CA MET A 247 0.56 11.37 -17.58
C MET A 247 0.14 10.34 -16.51
N TYR A 248 0.87 9.23 -16.37
CA TYR A 248 0.53 8.14 -15.45
C TYR A 248 1.11 8.38 -14.06
N GLN A 249 0.61 9.43 -13.41
CA GLN A 249 1.04 9.83 -12.07
C GLN A 249 -0.09 9.67 -11.07
N TYR A 250 0.19 8.96 -9.98
CA TYR A 250 -0.76 8.68 -8.92
C TYR A 250 -0.11 9.04 -7.58
N SER A 251 -0.87 9.70 -6.71
CA SER A 251 -0.38 10.06 -5.38
C SER A 251 -0.54 8.89 -4.41
N LEU A 252 0.34 8.84 -3.40
CA LEU A 252 0.19 7.88 -2.30
C LEU A 252 -1.12 8.06 -1.56
N GLN A 253 -1.58 9.31 -1.36
CA GLN A 253 -2.85 9.58 -0.69
C GLN A 253 -4.03 8.97 -1.45
N TRP A 254 -4.11 9.17 -2.77
CA TRP A 254 -5.14 8.57 -3.60
C TRP A 254 -5.14 7.04 -3.50
N PHE A 255 -3.96 6.42 -3.55
CA PHE A 255 -3.83 4.97 -3.41
C PHE A 255 -4.32 4.49 -2.05
N THR A 256 -3.93 5.16 -0.96
CA THR A 256 -4.36 4.83 0.40
C THR A 256 -5.85 5.00 0.59
N ASP A 257 -6.45 6.07 0.06
CA ASP A 257 -7.89 6.30 0.13
C ASP A 257 -8.66 5.21 -0.64
N LEU A 258 -8.18 4.84 -1.83
CA LEU A 258 -8.74 3.74 -2.62
C LEU A 258 -8.57 2.39 -1.91
N PHE A 259 -7.46 2.19 -1.21
CA PHE A 259 -7.20 0.98 -0.43
C PHE A 259 -8.13 0.86 0.77
N ILE A 260 -8.34 1.95 1.52
CA ILE A 260 -9.31 1.98 2.62
C ILE A 260 -10.71 1.66 2.11
N ARG A 261 -11.13 2.30 1.01
CA ARG A 261 -12.42 1.99 0.36
C ARG A 261 -12.50 0.53 -0.08
N GLY A 262 -11.43 0.00 -0.67
CA GLY A 262 -11.37 -1.41 -1.10
C GLY A 262 -11.42 -2.41 0.07
N ILE A 263 -11.00 -2.03 1.28
CA ILE A 263 -11.20 -2.83 2.50
C ILE A 263 -12.68 -2.80 2.90
N ASP A 264 -13.29 -1.62 2.90
CA ASP A 264 -14.68 -1.42 3.30
C ASP A 264 -15.68 -2.12 2.35
N ASP A 265 -15.43 -2.06 1.05
CA ASP A 265 -16.30 -2.62 0.01
C ASP A 265 -16.12 -4.15 -0.17
N ALA A 266 -15.06 -4.74 0.40
CA ALA A 266 -14.78 -6.17 0.30
C ALA A 266 -15.69 -7.01 1.21
N GLU A 267 -16.00 -8.24 0.79
CA GLU A 267 -16.84 -9.17 1.55
C GLU A 267 -16.27 -9.49 2.94
N LEU A 268 -17.11 -9.35 3.97
CA LEU A 268 -16.75 -9.56 5.37
C LEU A 268 -16.57 -11.05 5.70
N SER A 269 -15.63 -11.36 6.58
CA SER A 269 -15.39 -12.71 7.10
C SER A 269 -14.85 -12.62 8.53
N VAL A 270 -15.28 -13.54 9.40
CA VAL A 270 -14.77 -13.66 10.77
C VAL A 270 -13.38 -14.31 10.80
N ASP A 271 -13.12 -15.21 9.84
CA ASP A 271 -11.80 -15.83 9.67
C ASP A 271 -10.85 -14.84 8.97
N VAL A 272 -9.75 -14.49 9.64
CA VAL A 272 -8.77 -13.50 9.15
C VAL A 272 -8.15 -13.93 7.82
N PRO A 273 -7.62 -15.15 7.62
CA PRO A 273 -7.12 -15.60 6.32
C PRO A 273 -8.13 -15.41 5.19
N THR A 274 -9.38 -15.83 5.40
CA THR A 274 -10.46 -15.65 4.41
C THR A 274 -10.77 -14.18 4.15
N ARG A 275 -10.81 -13.35 5.21
CA ARG A 275 -11.00 -11.90 5.09
C ARG A 275 -9.90 -11.25 4.26
N LEU A 276 -8.64 -11.59 4.51
CA LEU A 276 -7.50 -11.08 3.74
C LEU A 276 -7.57 -11.50 2.27
N LYS A 277 -8.00 -12.73 1.96
CA LYS A 277 -8.20 -13.21 0.58
C LYS A 277 -9.31 -12.44 -0.14
N ASN A 278 -10.42 -12.14 0.54
CA ASN A 278 -11.52 -11.34 0.01
C ASN A 278 -11.06 -9.91 -0.31
N ILE A 279 -10.38 -9.24 0.64
CA ILE A 279 -9.83 -7.89 0.44
C ILE A 279 -8.82 -7.90 -0.71
N THR A 280 -7.88 -8.85 -0.72
CA THR A 280 -6.85 -8.96 -1.76
C THR A 280 -7.49 -9.09 -3.15
N SER A 281 -8.47 -9.97 -3.29
CA SER A 281 -9.13 -10.24 -4.58
C SER A 281 -9.99 -9.08 -5.07
N HIS A 282 -10.68 -8.40 -4.15
CA HIS A 282 -11.48 -7.23 -4.44
C HIS A 282 -10.57 -6.04 -4.82
N PHE A 283 -9.65 -5.67 -3.92
CA PHE A 283 -8.79 -4.50 -4.10
C PHE A 283 -7.89 -4.60 -5.33
N THR A 284 -7.36 -5.79 -5.66
CA THR A 284 -6.52 -5.97 -6.86
C THR A 284 -7.28 -5.57 -8.13
N PHE A 285 -8.55 -5.97 -8.25
CA PHE A 285 -9.36 -5.62 -9.41
C PHE A 285 -9.89 -4.20 -9.33
N PHE A 286 -10.27 -3.74 -8.14
CA PHE A 286 -10.74 -2.38 -7.93
C PHE A 286 -9.66 -1.35 -8.31
N LEU A 287 -8.41 -1.58 -7.89
CA LEU A 287 -7.27 -0.78 -8.29
C LEU A 287 -6.99 -0.89 -9.80
N TYR A 288 -7.03 -2.10 -10.36
CA TYR A 288 -6.83 -2.32 -11.79
C TYR A 288 -7.81 -1.49 -12.63
N VAL A 289 -9.11 -1.58 -12.32
CA VAL A 289 -10.17 -0.84 -13.02
C VAL A 289 -9.93 0.67 -12.90
N ASN A 290 -9.64 1.16 -11.69
CA ASN A 290 -9.40 2.57 -11.44
C ASN A 290 -8.22 3.14 -12.22
N VAL A 291 -7.10 2.40 -12.27
CA VAL A 291 -5.92 2.80 -13.05
C VAL A 291 -6.22 2.70 -14.54
N CYS A 292 -6.90 1.65 -15.01
CA CYS A 292 -7.24 1.49 -16.43
C CYS A 292 -8.18 2.58 -16.97
N ARG A 293 -8.94 3.30 -16.13
CA ARG A 293 -9.74 4.47 -16.55
C ARG A 293 -8.87 5.62 -17.06
N SER A 294 -7.63 5.75 -16.58
CA SER A 294 -6.68 6.79 -16.97
C SER A 294 -5.59 6.31 -17.95
N LEU A 295 -5.52 5.01 -18.26
CA LEU A 295 -4.56 4.47 -19.23
C LEU A 295 -5.08 4.51 -20.67
N PHE A 296 -4.18 4.74 -21.62
CA PHE A 296 -4.46 4.46 -23.03
C PHE A 296 -4.67 2.96 -23.24
N GLU A 297 -5.52 2.61 -24.21
CA GLU A 297 -5.88 1.21 -24.52
C GLU A 297 -4.65 0.32 -24.76
N LYS A 298 -3.64 0.86 -25.46
CA LYS A 298 -2.38 0.17 -25.77
C LYS A 298 -1.56 -0.23 -24.52
N ASP A 299 -1.76 0.44 -23.38
CA ASP A 299 -0.94 0.27 -22.18
C ASP A 299 -1.66 -0.60 -21.12
N LYS A 300 -2.97 -0.88 -21.29
CA LYS A 300 -3.76 -1.66 -20.31
C LYS A 300 -3.27 -3.10 -20.14
N LEU A 301 -3.01 -3.80 -21.26
CA LEU A 301 -2.49 -5.17 -21.20
C LEU A 301 -1.09 -5.22 -20.59
N LEU A 302 -0.24 -4.22 -20.88
CA LEU A 302 1.08 -4.10 -20.27
C LEU A 302 0.96 -3.93 -18.75
N TYR A 303 0.03 -3.09 -18.29
CA TYR A 303 -0.23 -2.91 -16.86
C TYR A 303 -0.72 -4.20 -16.19
N ALA A 304 -1.67 -4.92 -16.81
CA ALA A 304 -2.14 -6.20 -16.31
C ALA A 304 -0.98 -7.23 -16.23
N PHE A 305 -0.13 -7.28 -17.26
CA PHE A 305 1.05 -8.14 -17.27
C PHE A 305 2.05 -7.77 -16.17
N LEU A 306 2.28 -6.48 -15.93
CA LEU A 306 3.15 -5.99 -14.85
C LEU A 306 2.64 -6.41 -13.47
N ILE A 307 1.33 -6.29 -13.21
CA ILE A 307 0.72 -6.74 -11.95
C ILE A 307 0.94 -8.25 -11.77
N ALA A 308 0.49 -9.06 -12.74
CA ALA A 308 0.58 -10.52 -12.67
C ALA A 308 2.03 -10.97 -12.40
N THR A 309 2.97 -10.38 -13.12
CA THR A 309 4.39 -10.70 -13.02
C THR A 309 4.98 -10.25 -11.68
N LYS A 310 4.71 -9.02 -11.22
CA LYS A 310 5.29 -8.56 -9.95
C LYS A 310 4.75 -9.30 -8.74
N ILE A 311 3.46 -9.69 -8.75
CA ILE A 311 2.88 -10.54 -7.69
C ILE A 311 3.62 -11.88 -7.63
N LEU A 312 3.83 -12.54 -8.78
CA LEU A 312 4.50 -13.84 -8.83
C LEU A 312 6.01 -13.78 -8.54
N LEU A 313 6.67 -12.64 -8.82
CA LEU A 313 8.08 -12.43 -8.43
C LEU A 313 8.26 -12.26 -6.93
N ALA A 314 7.28 -11.66 -6.25
CA ALA A 314 7.37 -11.38 -4.82
C ALA A 314 6.92 -12.55 -3.93
N ASP A 315 6.41 -13.61 -4.54
CA ASP A 315 6.03 -14.84 -3.86
C ASP A 315 7.28 -15.69 -3.60
N ASP A 316 7.85 -15.55 -2.40
CA ASP A 316 9.12 -16.18 -2.05
C ASP A 316 8.99 -17.72 -1.90
N GLY A 317 7.79 -18.29 -1.95
CA GLY A 317 7.50 -19.74 -1.83
C GLY A 317 7.68 -20.31 -0.41
N GLY A 318 8.66 -19.79 0.35
CA GLY A 318 8.91 -20.22 1.73
C GLY A 318 7.76 -19.90 2.69
N ALA A 319 7.09 -18.76 2.51
CA ALA A 319 5.95 -18.36 3.34
C ALA A 319 4.72 -19.27 3.13
N GLY A 320 4.49 -19.73 1.90
CA GLY A 320 3.38 -20.64 1.60
C GLY A 320 3.59 -22.03 2.19
N ALA A 321 4.83 -22.54 2.18
CA ALA A 321 5.16 -23.81 2.83
C ALA A 321 4.95 -23.74 4.35
N GLU A 322 5.37 -22.65 4.99
CA GLU A 322 5.17 -22.41 6.42
C GLU A 322 3.68 -22.25 6.77
N GLU A 323 2.89 -21.59 5.90
CA GLU A 323 1.45 -21.45 6.08
C GLU A 323 0.73 -22.80 5.98
N VAL A 324 1.07 -23.63 5.00
CA VAL A 324 0.54 -25.00 4.87
C VAL A 324 0.90 -25.83 6.10
N GLU A 325 2.12 -25.71 6.62
CA GLU A 325 2.55 -26.40 7.85
C GLU A 325 1.77 -25.92 9.08
N LYS A 326 1.54 -24.62 9.22
CA LYS A 326 0.70 -24.05 10.30
C LYS A 326 -0.75 -24.52 10.22
N VAL A 327 -1.34 -24.52 9.02
CA VAL A 327 -2.70 -25.03 8.79
C VAL A 327 -2.76 -26.52 9.14
N ARG A 328 -1.76 -27.30 8.72
CA ARG A 328 -1.66 -28.74 9.05
C ARG A 328 -1.55 -28.96 10.56
N ALA A 329 -0.71 -28.19 11.25
CA ALA A 329 -0.54 -28.29 12.70
C ALA A 329 -1.82 -27.96 13.46
N LYS A 330 -2.50 -26.87 13.09
CA LYS A 330 -3.77 -26.46 13.69
C LYS A 330 -4.88 -27.49 13.46
N VAL A 331 -5.00 -28.00 12.24
CA VAL A 331 -5.97 -29.06 11.93
C VAL A 331 -5.65 -30.36 12.68
N ALA A 332 -4.38 -30.69 12.88
CA ALA A 332 -3.99 -31.86 13.67
C ALA A 332 -4.38 -31.73 15.15
N GLU A 333 -4.25 -30.54 15.74
CA GLU A 333 -4.69 -30.24 17.10
C GLU A 333 -6.22 -30.32 17.23
N GLU A 334 -6.95 -29.71 16.30
CA GLU A 334 -8.42 -29.77 16.25
C GLU A 334 -8.93 -31.21 16.05
N GLU A 335 -8.30 -31.99 15.15
CA GLU A 335 -8.63 -33.40 14.93
C GLU A 335 -8.34 -34.25 16.18
N ALA A 336 -7.24 -33.98 16.90
CA ALA A 336 -6.92 -34.67 18.15
C ALA A 336 -7.95 -34.39 19.24
N ALA A 337 -8.36 -33.12 19.40
CA ALA A 337 -9.40 -32.73 20.35
C ALA A 337 -10.76 -33.34 20.00
N ALA A 338 -11.10 -33.44 18.71
CA ALA A 338 -12.34 -34.06 18.25
C ALA A 338 -12.34 -35.58 18.49
N ARG A 339 -11.21 -36.27 18.24
CA ARG A 339 -11.05 -37.71 18.53
C ARG A 339 -11.10 -38.01 20.03
N GLU A 340 -10.61 -37.10 20.87
CA GLU A 340 -10.70 -37.25 22.33
C GLU A 340 -12.16 -37.25 22.81
N LYS A 341 -13.06 -36.48 22.18
CA LYS A 341 -14.50 -36.52 22.49
C LYS A 341 -15.10 -37.89 22.22
N ILE A 342 -14.68 -38.55 21.13
CA ILE A 342 -15.10 -39.92 20.82
C ILE A 342 -14.60 -40.87 21.89
N ARG A 343 -13.30 -40.79 22.24
CA ARG A 343 -12.69 -41.64 23.27
C ARG A 343 -13.42 -41.55 24.61
N LEU A 344 -13.76 -40.34 25.07
CA LEU A 344 -14.51 -40.12 26.31
C LEU A 344 -15.93 -40.70 26.24
N GLY A 345 -16.58 -40.62 25.08
CA GLY A 345 -17.88 -41.26 24.85
C GLY A 345 -17.80 -42.79 24.88
N GLU A 346 -16.78 -43.38 24.28
CA GLU A 346 -16.55 -44.83 24.32
C GLU A 346 -16.27 -45.32 25.76
N GLU A 347 -15.46 -44.58 26.52
CA GLU A 347 -15.20 -44.88 27.95
C GLU A 347 -16.47 -44.82 28.80
N ALA A 348 -17.39 -43.91 28.50
CA ALA A 348 -18.69 -43.83 29.19
C ALA A 348 -19.56 -45.05 28.90
N LEU A 349 -19.62 -45.49 27.63
CA LEU A 349 -20.32 -46.70 27.22
C LEU A 349 -19.74 -47.97 27.84
N ASP A 350 -18.42 -48.06 27.95
CA ASP A 350 -17.77 -49.22 28.57
C ASP A 350 -18.06 -49.29 30.08
N LYS A 351 -18.12 -48.15 30.78
CA LYS A 351 -18.56 -48.11 32.20
C LYS A 351 -19.99 -48.61 32.37
N LEU A 352 -20.90 -48.25 31.48
CA LEU A 352 -22.29 -48.74 31.48
C LEU A 352 -22.33 -50.26 31.22
N ARG A 353 -21.53 -50.77 30.27
CA ARG A 353 -21.42 -52.20 30.00
C ARG A 353 -20.88 -52.97 31.20
N ASP A 354 -19.86 -52.44 31.87
CA ASP A 354 -19.29 -53.04 33.07
C ASP A 354 -20.29 -53.02 34.24
N ALA A 355 -21.06 -51.95 34.41
CA ALA A 355 -22.14 -51.86 35.41
C ALA A 355 -23.24 -52.91 35.16
N ILE A 356 -23.69 -53.06 33.91
CA ILE A 356 -24.65 -54.10 33.51
C ILE A 356 -24.06 -55.50 33.75
N ALA A 357 -22.78 -55.72 33.44
CA ALA A 357 -22.13 -57.00 33.67
C ALA A 357 -21.98 -57.33 35.17
N ALA A 358 -21.69 -56.33 36.01
CA ALA A 358 -21.60 -56.48 37.45
C ALA A 358 -22.96 -56.81 38.07
N GLU A 359 -24.03 -56.14 37.62
CA GLU A 359 -25.40 -56.43 38.06
C GLU A 359 -25.80 -57.86 37.68
N ARG A 360 -25.47 -58.32 36.46
CA ARG A 360 -25.70 -59.71 36.00
C ARG A 360 -24.89 -60.76 36.74
N ALA A 361 -23.73 -60.40 37.30
CA ALA A 361 -22.80 -61.32 37.96
C ALA A 361 -23.12 -61.55 39.44
N ASN A 362 -24.03 -60.78 40.04
CA ASN A 362 -24.37 -60.85 41.46
C ASN A 362 -25.82 -61.36 41.71
N PRO A 363 -26.13 -62.66 41.48
CA PRO A 363 -27.48 -63.21 41.55
C PRO A 363 -28.05 -63.40 42.99
N GLU A 364 -27.53 -62.70 43.99
CA GLU A 364 -28.00 -62.79 45.38
C GLU A 364 -29.16 -61.83 45.66
N GLY A 365 -30.31 -62.00 44.99
CA GLY A 365 -31.48 -61.21 45.35
C GLY A 365 -32.68 -61.24 44.41
N GLY A 366 -33.25 -62.42 44.12
CA GLY A 366 -34.47 -62.58 43.31
C GLY A 366 -35.69 -61.77 43.78
N SER A 367 -35.72 -60.48 43.41
CA SER A 367 -36.75 -59.50 43.68
C SER A 367 -37.06 -58.72 42.40
N ASP A 368 -38.31 -58.29 42.24
CA ASP A 368 -38.77 -57.54 41.05
C ASP A 368 -37.97 -56.23 40.81
N ASP A 369 -37.31 -55.69 41.84
CA ASP A 369 -36.49 -54.45 41.84
C ASP A 369 -35.17 -54.60 41.06
N GLU A 370 -34.58 -55.81 41.03
CA GLU A 370 -33.33 -56.10 40.29
C GLU A 370 -33.58 -56.10 38.77
N GLY A 371 -34.70 -56.71 38.34
CA GLY A 371 -35.11 -56.74 36.95
C GLY A 371 -35.61 -55.40 36.41
N GLU A 372 -35.94 -54.45 37.28
CA GLU A 372 -36.26 -53.06 36.94
C GLU A 372 -34.98 -52.24 36.72
N ARG A 373 -34.02 -52.30 37.65
CA ARG A 373 -32.70 -51.64 37.50
C ARG A 373 -31.90 -52.10 36.29
N LEU A 374 -31.91 -53.40 36.01
CA LEU A 374 -31.23 -53.94 34.83
C LEU A 374 -31.88 -53.42 33.54
N ARG A 375 -33.21 -53.25 33.53
CA ARG A 375 -33.94 -52.68 32.39
C ARG A 375 -33.63 -51.19 32.21
N GLU A 376 -33.56 -50.43 33.29
CA GLU A 376 -33.18 -49.00 33.26
C GLU A 376 -31.76 -48.82 32.71
N LEU A 377 -30.78 -49.59 33.18
CA LEU A 377 -29.40 -49.53 32.70
C LEU A 377 -29.28 -49.97 31.23
N GLU A 378 -30.04 -50.99 30.79
CA GLU A 378 -30.06 -51.43 29.40
C GLU A 378 -30.71 -50.39 28.46
N GLU A 379 -31.74 -49.69 28.93
CA GLU A 379 -32.37 -48.57 28.22
C GLU A 379 -31.43 -47.37 28.11
N GLU A 380 -30.77 -46.98 29.21
CA GLU A 380 -29.74 -45.93 29.25
C GLU A 380 -28.58 -46.24 28.31
N LEU A 381 -28.10 -47.50 28.29
CA LEU A 381 -27.03 -47.92 27.37
C LEU A 381 -27.45 -47.79 25.89
N GLU A 382 -28.69 -48.11 25.54
CA GLU A 382 -29.16 -47.97 24.15
C GLU A 382 -29.38 -46.51 23.74
N GLU A 383 -29.82 -45.65 24.66
CA GLU A 383 -29.92 -44.20 24.44
C GLU A 383 -28.53 -43.58 24.25
N ASP A 384 -27.58 -43.88 25.14
CA ASP A 384 -26.21 -43.39 25.06
C ASP A 384 -25.45 -43.94 23.85
N LYS A 385 -25.69 -45.19 23.44
CA LYS A 385 -25.12 -45.74 22.19
C LYS A 385 -25.58 -44.93 20.98
N LYS A 386 -26.85 -44.55 20.95
CA LYS A 386 -27.41 -43.76 19.86
C LYS A 386 -26.83 -42.34 19.87
N ALA A 387 -26.82 -41.68 21.03
CA ALA A 387 -26.23 -40.35 21.19
C ALA A 387 -24.75 -40.34 20.82
N HIS A 388 -23.98 -41.34 21.28
CA HIS A 388 -22.57 -41.48 20.94
C HIS A 388 -22.35 -41.70 19.44
N LYS A 389 -23.19 -42.52 18.79
CA LYS A 389 -23.14 -42.70 17.34
C LYS A 389 -23.39 -41.41 16.56
N ASP A 390 -24.33 -40.58 17.02
CA ASP A 390 -24.61 -39.27 16.42
C ASP A 390 -23.43 -38.30 16.62
N VAL A 391 -22.81 -38.32 17.81
CA VAL A 391 -21.57 -37.55 18.09
C VAL A 391 -20.42 -38.00 17.20
N VAL A 392 -20.21 -39.30 17.04
CA VAL A 392 -19.16 -39.85 16.15
C VAL A 392 -19.39 -39.38 14.71
N ALA A 393 -20.62 -39.47 14.20
CA ALA A 393 -20.93 -39.03 12.84
C ALA A 393 -20.68 -37.52 12.65
N ALA A 394 -21.06 -36.68 13.61
CA ALA A 394 -20.82 -35.24 13.56
C ALA A 394 -19.32 -34.90 13.60
N VAL A 395 -18.55 -35.60 14.46
CA VAL A 395 -17.09 -35.44 14.54
C VAL A 395 -16.40 -35.90 13.25
N GLU A 396 -16.82 -37.01 12.65
CA GLU A 396 -16.27 -37.48 11.38
C GLU A 396 -16.51 -36.47 10.25
N GLU A 397 -17.70 -35.87 10.17
CA GLU A 397 -18.01 -34.81 9.20
C GLU A 397 -17.14 -33.56 9.41
N GLU A 398 -16.95 -33.16 10.67
CA GLU A 398 -16.11 -32.03 11.05
C GLU A 398 -14.63 -32.28 10.68
N VAL A 399 -14.10 -33.47 10.97
CA VAL A 399 -12.72 -33.87 10.63
C VAL A 399 -12.52 -33.93 9.11
N ASP A 400 -13.50 -34.45 8.36
CA ASP A 400 -13.44 -34.45 6.90
C ASP A 400 -13.44 -33.03 6.32
N ALA A 401 -14.23 -32.10 6.89
CA ALA A 401 -14.19 -30.70 6.52
C ALA A 401 -12.82 -30.06 6.82
N MET A 402 -12.22 -30.37 7.98
CA MET A 402 -10.87 -29.91 8.35
C MET A 402 -9.80 -30.43 7.38
N ARG A 403 -9.84 -31.72 7.00
CA ARG A 403 -8.91 -32.30 6.02
C ARG A 403 -9.04 -31.67 4.64
N ARG A 404 -10.27 -31.34 4.21
CA ARG A 404 -10.48 -30.58 2.97
C ARG A 404 -9.80 -29.22 3.00
N ARG A 405 -9.78 -28.52 4.15
CA ARG A 405 -9.06 -27.23 4.28
C ARG A 405 -7.56 -27.37 4.06
N VAL A 406 -6.95 -28.43 4.60
CA VAL A 406 -5.53 -28.73 4.36
C VAL A 406 -5.27 -29.03 2.89
N ALA A 407 -6.11 -29.87 2.26
CA ALA A 407 -5.97 -30.21 0.84
C ALA A 407 -6.08 -28.98 -0.07
N VAL A 408 -7.02 -28.07 0.22
CA VAL A 408 -7.16 -26.80 -0.51
C VAL A 408 -5.91 -25.93 -0.34
N ALA A 409 -5.37 -25.82 0.87
CA ALA A 409 -4.14 -25.05 1.12
C ALA A 409 -2.93 -25.66 0.40
N GLU A 410 -2.80 -26.98 0.39
CA GLU A 410 -1.74 -27.71 -0.33
C GLU A 410 -1.88 -27.52 -1.85
N GLU A 411 -3.09 -27.59 -2.39
CA GLU A 411 -3.36 -27.37 -3.81
C GLU A 411 -3.08 -25.92 -4.22
N ASP A 412 -3.53 -24.95 -3.43
CA ASP A 412 -3.26 -23.52 -3.66
C ASP A 412 -1.74 -23.24 -3.61
N HIS A 413 -1.02 -23.80 -2.63
CA HIS A 413 0.43 -23.69 -2.56
C HIS A 413 1.13 -24.33 -3.77
N ALA A 414 0.71 -25.53 -4.18
CA ALA A 414 1.27 -26.21 -5.35
C ALA A 414 1.04 -25.41 -6.65
N LYS A 415 -0.13 -24.79 -6.81
CA LYS A 415 -0.43 -23.88 -7.93
C LYS A 415 0.50 -22.66 -7.92
N ARG A 416 0.70 -22.03 -6.75
CA ARG A 416 1.57 -20.86 -6.61
C ARG A 416 3.03 -21.20 -6.92
N GLU A 417 3.54 -22.31 -6.40
CA GLU A 417 4.89 -22.78 -6.72
C GLU A 417 5.06 -23.12 -8.21
N ALA A 418 4.03 -23.68 -8.86
CA ALA A 418 4.05 -23.92 -10.30
C ALA A 418 4.04 -22.63 -11.15
N MET A 419 3.49 -21.53 -10.61
CA MET A 419 3.41 -20.22 -11.24
C MET A 419 4.58 -19.29 -10.86
N LYS A 420 5.49 -19.73 -9.97
CA LYS A 420 6.65 -18.95 -9.56
C LYS A 420 7.51 -18.58 -10.75
N ILE A 421 7.99 -17.34 -10.76
CA ILE A 421 8.84 -16.83 -11.83
C ILE A 421 10.20 -16.38 -11.33
N ASP A 422 11.22 -16.64 -12.13
CA ASP A 422 12.59 -16.17 -11.89
C ASP A 422 12.82 -14.82 -12.57
N GLY A 423 13.45 -13.89 -11.85
CA GLY A 423 13.75 -12.55 -12.35
C GLY A 423 14.72 -12.54 -13.54
N GLY A 424 15.63 -13.52 -13.61
CA GLY A 424 16.52 -13.73 -14.75
C GLY A 424 15.76 -14.23 -15.98
N GLU A 425 14.84 -15.17 -15.81
CA GLU A 425 13.95 -15.65 -16.88
C GLU A 425 13.05 -14.53 -17.42
N LEU A 426 12.44 -13.73 -16.56
CA LEU A 426 11.66 -12.57 -16.99
C LEU A 426 12.51 -11.57 -17.78
N ARG A 427 13.71 -11.24 -17.29
CA ARG A 427 14.64 -10.37 -18.00
C ARG A 427 15.01 -10.96 -19.36
N PHE A 428 15.20 -12.27 -19.44
CA PHE A 428 15.44 -12.96 -20.69
C PHE A 428 14.22 -12.87 -21.63
N PHE A 429 13.01 -13.09 -21.15
CA PHE A 429 11.78 -12.93 -21.91
C PHE A 429 11.64 -11.52 -22.51
N LEU A 430 12.07 -10.48 -21.79
CA LEU A 430 12.01 -9.10 -22.28
C LEU A 430 13.15 -8.76 -23.28
N THR A 431 14.34 -9.34 -23.12
CA THR A 431 15.54 -8.91 -23.87
C THR A 431 16.02 -9.91 -24.94
N GLY A 432 15.79 -11.20 -24.74
CA GLY A 432 16.32 -12.29 -25.58
C GLY A 432 17.77 -12.66 -25.26
N GLY A 433 18.33 -12.09 -24.18
CA GLY A 433 19.74 -12.20 -23.82
C GLY A 433 20.66 -11.39 -24.74
N ILE A 434 21.90 -11.17 -24.28
CA ILE A 434 22.92 -10.45 -25.06
C ILE A 434 23.66 -11.45 -25.94
N SER A 435 23.69 -11.21 -27.26
CA SER A 435 24.49 -12.03 -28.19
C SER A 435 25.95 -11.58 -28.15
N THR A 436 26.87 -12.47 -27.81
CA THR A 436 28.32 -12.17 -27.68
C THR A 436 29.16 -12.61 -28.88
N GLY A 437 28.54 -13.11 -29.96
CA GLY A 437 29.25 -13.56 -31.16
C GLY A 437 28.39 -14.43 -32.07
N GLU A 438 29.05 -15.23 -32.92
CA GLU A 438 28.41 -16.25 -33.75
C GLU A 438 27.84 -17.39 -32.90
N ASN A 439 26.75 -18.01 -33.38
CA ASN A 439 26.11 -19.12 -32.69
C ASN A 439 27.07 -20.31 -32.58
N ALA A 440 27.30 -20.79 -31.35
CA ALA A 440 28.19 -21.93 -31.10
C ALA A 440 27.70 -23.24 -31.74
N ILE A 441 26.41 -23.34 -32.05
CA ILE A 441 25.77 -24.52 -32.67
C ILE A 441 25.03 -24.06 -33.92
N THR A 442 25.26 -24.75 -35.04
CA THR A 442 24.60 -24.47 -36.32
C THR A 442 23.09 -24.68 -36.23
N ASN A 443 22.34 -23.84 -36.90
CA ASN A 443 20.89 -23.92 -37.00
C ASN A 443 20.47 -25.22 -37.73
N PRO A 444 19.67 -26.09 -37.11
CA PRO A 444 19.27 -27.37 -37.70
C PRO A 444 18.20 -27.22 -38.80
N ALA A 445 17.57 -26.05 -38.92
CA ALA A 445 16.46 -25.81 -39.84
C ALA A 445 16.47 -24.40 -40.47
N PRO A 446 17.55 -24.03 -41.20
CA PRO A 446 17.71 -22.68 -41.77
C PRO A 446 16.64 -22.30 -42.79
N GLU A 447 15.92 -23.28 -43.34
CA GLU A 447 14.81 -23.11 -44.29
C GLU A 447 13.62 -22.32 -43.69
N TRP A 448 13.40 -22.39 -42.37
CA TRP A 448 12.26 -21.75 -41.71
C TRP A 448 12.57 -21.14 -40.34
N LEU A 449 13.65 -21.57 -39.68
CA LEU A 449 14.11 -20.98 -38.42
C LEU A 449 15.22 -19.98 -38.70
N SER A 450 15.08 -18.72 -38.26
CA SER A 450 16.13 -17.72 -38.43
C SER A 450 17.30 -17.96 -37.47
N ASP A 451 18.52 -17.58 -37.85
CA ASP A 451 19.69 -17.69 -36.97
C ASP A 451 19.59 -16.84 -35.70
N LYS A 452 18.81 -15.74 -35.76
CA LYS A 452 18.48 -14.93 -34.57
C LYS A 452 17.62 -15.72 -33.59
N ALA A 453 16.51 -16.30 -34.08
CA ALA A 453 15.61 -17.14 -33.28
C ALA A 453 16.36 -18.35 -32.70
N TRP A 454 17.19 -18.99 -33.52
CA TRP A 454 18.03 -20.09 -33.09
C TRP A 454 19.01 -19.67 -31.99
N GLY A 455 19.69 -18.53 -32.15
CA GLY A 455 20.57 -17.98 -31.13
C GLY A 455 19.86 -17.68 -29.81
N GLU A 456 18.62 -17.18 -29.86
CA GLU A 456 17.78 -16.98 -28.67
C GLU A 456 17.48 -18.32 -27.97
N LEU A 457 17.10 -19.36 -28.70
CA LEU A 457 16.91 -20.71 -28.14
C LEU A 457 18.20 -21.25 -27.50
N LEU A 458 19.36 -21.09 -28.16
CA LEU A 458 20.65 -21.50 -27.64
C LEU A 458 21.01 -20.83 -26.30
N ARG A 459 20.65 -19.56 -26.13
CA ARG A 459 20.89 -18.83 -24.87
C ARG A 459 19.86 -19.19 -23.79
N SER A 460 18.62 -19.51 -24.19
CA SER A 460 17.56 -19.88 -23.25
C SER A 460 17.89 -21.16 -22.46
N ARG A 461 18.71 -22.07 -23.04
CA ARG A 461 19.24 -23.27 -22.39
C ARG A 461 19.86 -23.01 -21.02
N ASP A 462 20.53 -21.87 -20.85
CA ASP A 462 21.31 -21.58 -19.65
C ASP A 462 20.42 -21.08 -18.50
N LEU A 463 19.12 -20.87 -18.74
CA LEU A 463 18.15 -20.46 -17.74
C LEU A 463 17.82 -21.63 -16.78
N PRO A 464 17.62 -21.37 -15.47
CA PRO A 464 17.40 -22.40 -14.47
C PRO A 464 16.21 -23.33 -14.77
N GLY A 465 15.06 -22.78 -15.19
CA GLY A 465 13.83 -23.53 -15.44
C GLY A 465 13.69 -24.09 -16.85
N MET A 466 14.68 -23.87 -17.73
CA MET A 466 14.69 -24.40 -19.09
C MET A 466 15.30 -25.82 -19.20
N ARG A 467 15.62 -26.44 -18.06
CA ARG A 467 16.18 -27.81 -17.95
C ARG A 467 15.08 -28.82 -17.65
N ALA A 468 15.13 -29.98 -18.30
CA ALA A 468 14.18 -31.06 -18.08
C ALA A 468 14.23 -31.57 -16.62
N LYS A 469 13.07 -31.67 -15.95
CA LYS A 469 12.97 -32.02 -14.52
C LYS A 469 13.26 -33.50 -14.23
N ASN A 470 13.01 -34.42 -15.17
CA ASN A 470 13.16 -35.87 -14.99
C ASN A 470 13.70 -36.58 -16.26
N GLY A 471 15.01 -36.87 -16.35
CA GLY A 471 15.57 -37.92 -17.23
C GLY A 471 16.82 -37.55 -18.06
N PRO A 472 17.58 -38.53 -18.60
CA PRO A 472 18.69 -38.27 -19.50
C PRO A 472 18.29 -38.36 -20.99
N LYS A 473 18.20 -37.20 -21.65
CA LYS A 473 18.68 -36.89 -23.02
C LYS A 473 18.24 -35.46 -23.41
N GLY A 474 19.15 -34.51 -23.19
CA GLY A 474 19.12 -33.20 -23.85
C GLY A 474 18.38 -32.08 -23.13
N ASP A 475 18.90 -30.87 -23.34
CA ASP A 475 18.16 -29.62 -23.15
C ASP A 475 17.18 -29.42 -24.31
N LEU A 476 16.29 -28.41 -24.22
CA LEU A 476 15.30 -28.10 -25.27
C LEU A 476 15.94 -27.91 -26.66
N VAL A 477 17.14 -27.34 -26.68
CA VAL A 477 17.94 -27.13 -27.88
C VAL A 477 18.30 -28.47 -28.54
N ALA A 478 18.73 -29.46 -27.78
CA ALA A 478 19.07 -30.79 -28.29
C ALA A 478 17.86 -31.50 -28.90
N ASP A 479 16.65 -31.31 -28.34
CA ASP A 479 15.41 -31.85 -28.91
C ASP A 479 15.06 -31.18 -30.25
N VAL A 480 15.20 -29.85 -30.34
CA VAL A 480 15.02 -29.11 -31.61
C VAL A 480 16.03 -29.57 -32.67
N ILE A 481 17.28 -29.87 -32.30
CA ILE A 481 18.29 -30.40 -33.24
C ILE A 481 17.94 -31.81 -33.70
N ALA A 482 17.47 -32.67 -32.78
CA ALA A 482 17.16 -34.05 -33.08
C ALA A 482 15.97 -34.17 -34.04
N ASP A 483 14.94 -33.36 -33.86
CA ASP A 483 13.77 -33.34 -34.75
C ASP A 483 13.12 -31.95 -34.84
N PRO A 484 13.61 -31.08 -35.74
CA PRO A 484 13.03 -29.75 -35.94
C PRO A 484 11.58 -29.79 -36.41
N SER A 485 11.14 -30.88 -37.05
CA SER A 485 9.81 -30.96 -37.67
C SER A 485 8.68 -30.95 -36.63
N ARG A 486 8.94 -31.47 -35.43
CA ARG A 486 8.00 -31.41 -34.28
C ARG A 486 7.71 -29.98 -33.84
N TRP A 487 8.72 -29.12 -33.90
CA TRP A 487 8.60 -27.70 -33.55
C TRP A 487 8.06 -26.85 -34.70
N LYS A 488 8.18 -27.33 -35.94
CA LYS A 488 7.59 -26.68 -37.11
C LYS A 488 6.06 -26.61 -37.03
N VAL A 489 5.40 -27.56 -36.35
CA VAL A 489 3.94 -27.52 -36.09
C VAL A 489 3.56 -26.26 -35.29
N LEU A 490 4.34 -25.93 -34.25
CA LEU A 490 4.17 -24.69 -33.48
C LEU A 490 4.46 -23.47 -34.36
N TYR A 491 5.55 -23.51 -35.14
CA TYR A 491 5.95 -22.39 -35.99
C TYR A 491 4.92 -22.07 -37.07
N ASP A 492 4.36 -23.07 -37.75
CA ASP A 492 3.40 -22.89 -38.86
C ASP A 492 1.97 -22.60 -38.36
N SER A 493 1.68 -22.74 -37.06
CA SER A 493 0.34 -22.51 -36.47
C SER A 493 -0.12 -21.05 -36.56
N THR A 494 -1.41 -20.82 -36.78
CA THR A 494 -1.99 -19.46 -36.70
C THR A 494 -2.12 -18.95 -35.27
N GLU A 495 -2.25 -19.87 -34.30
CA GLU A 495 -2.45 -19.60 -32.87
C GLU A 495 -1.48 -20.44 -32.03
N PRO A 496 -0.16 -20.19 -32.16
CA PRO A 496 0.86 -21.03 -31.54
C PRO A 496 0.83 -20.97 -30.00
N GLN A 497 0.31 -19.89 -29.39
CA GLN A 497 0.15 -19.79 -27.95
C GLN A 497 -0.83 -20.83 -27.37
N SER A 498 -1.76 -21.34 -28.19
CA SER A 498 -2.74 -22.35 -27.79
C SER A 498 -2.33 -23.78 -28.18
N VAL A 499 -1.19 -23.95 -28.86
CA VAL A 499 -0.68 -25.25 -29.29
C VAL A 499 0.15 -25.88 -28.19
N ALA A 500 -0.14 -27.15 -27.86
CA ALA A 500 0.69 -27.91 -26.93
C ALA A 500 2.10 -28.11 -27.50
N PHE A 501 3.11 -27.93 -26.67
CA PHE A 501 4.50 -28.16 -27.08
C PHE A 501 4.76 -29.66 -27.23
N PRO A 502 5.75 -30.07 -28.05
CA PRO A 502 6.12 -31.46 -28.16
C PRO A 502 6.44 -32.07 -26.79
N GLU A 503 5.98 -33.30 -26.53
CA GLU A 503 6.31 -33.99 -25.28
C GLU A 503 7.84 -34.12 -25.11
N PRO A 504 8.40 -33.89 -23.90
CA PRO A 504 7.71 -33.64 -22.63
C PRO A 504 7.58 -32.14 -22.26
N TRP A 505 7.87 -31.23 -23.17
CA TRP A 505 8.11 -29.81 -22.85
C TRP A 505 6.89 -29.04 -22.38
N HIS A 506 5.68 -29.40 -22.83
CA HIS A 506 4.46 -28.68 -22.44
C HIS A 506 4.18 -28.77 -20.93
N GLU A 507 4.38 -29.95 -20.35
CA GLU A 507 4.14 -30.21 -18.93
C GLU A 507 5.35 -29.84 -18.05
N GLN A 508 6.57 -29.92 -18.59
CA GLN A 508 7.78 -29.65 -17.82
C GLN A 508 8.09 -28.16 -17.66
N LEU A 509 7.71 -27.35 -18.66
CA LEU A 509 7.95 -25.91 -18.66
C LEU A 509 6.76 -25.15 -18.05
N ALA A 510 7.05 -24.24 -17.13
CA ALA A 510 6.11 -23.26 -16.61
C ALA A 510 5.69 -22.27 -17.71
N GLN A 511 4.63 -21.51 -17.47
CA GLN A 511 4.03 -20.65 -18.49
C GLN A 511 5.00 -19.59 -19.03
N LEU A 512 5.80 -18.93 -18.16
CA LEU A 512 6.81 -17.97 -18.58
C LEU A 512 7.87 -18.61 -19.49
N GLN A 513 8.32 -19.82 -19.18
CA GLN A 513 9.29 -20.56 -19.99
C GLN A 513 8.69 -20.95 -21.35
N ARG A 514 7.41 -21.38 -21.38
CA ARG A 514 6.70 -21.60 -22.65
C ARG A 514 6.62 -20.32 -23.48
N MET A 515 6.36 -19.17 -22.86
CA MET A 515 6.38 -17.88 -23.55
C MET A 515 7.76 -17.47 -24.07
N ILE A 516 8.85 -17.81 -23.37
CA ILE A 516 10.23 -17.60 -23.85
C ILE A 516 10.48 -18.41 -25.13
N VAL A 517 10.11 -19.69 -25.14
CA VAL A 517 10.24 -20.56 -26.32
C VAL A 517 9.36 -20.06 -27.46
N LEU A 518 8.11 -19.72 -27.17
CA LEU A 518 7.17 -19.16 -28.14
C LEU A 518 7.72 -17.88 -28.75
N ARG A 519 8.29 -16.97 -27.96
CA ARG A 519 8.89 -15.72 -28.46
C ARG A 519 10.02 -15.98 -29.45
N ALA A 520 10.84 -17.01 -29.21
CA ALA A 520 11.92 -17.36 -30.13
C ALA A 520 11.38 -17.90 -31.46
N PHE A 521 10.37 -18.77 -31.45
CA PHE A 521 9.78 -19.32 -32.68
C PHE A 521 8.84 -18.34 -33.40
N ARG A 522 7.99 -17.63 -32.65
CA ARG A 522 6.86 -16.80 -33.11
C ARG A 522 6.74 -15.51 -32.31
N PRO A 523 7.67 -14.55 -32.49
CA PRO A 523 7.66 -13.28 -31.76
C PRO A 523 6.40 -12.43 -32.04
N ASP A 524 5.73 -12.63 -33.16
CA ASP A 524 4.46 -11.95 -33.52
C ASP A 524 3.28 -12.36 -32.63
N LYS A 525 3.37 -13.49 -31.91
CA LYS A 525 2.31 -14.05 -31.07
C LYS A 525 2.56 -13.89 -29.58
N VAL A 526 3.55 -13.08 -29.20
CA VAL A 526 3.86 -12.77 -27.80
C VAL A 526 2.71 -12.03 -27.11
N VAL A 527 2.04 -11.10 -27.78
CA VAL A 527 0.92 -10.34 -27.19
C VAL A 527 -0.28 -11.25 -26.85
N PRO A 528 -0.76 -12.13 -27.74
CA PRO A 528 -1.73 -13.17 -27.38
C PRO A 528 -1.27 -14.05 -26.22
N ALA A 529 -0.01 -14.49 -26.21
CA ALA A 529 0.51 -15.32 -25.12
C ALA A 529 0.55 -14.58 -23.76
N ILE A 530 0.84 -13.28 -23.76
CA ILE A 530 0.73 -12.43 -22.57
C ILE A 530 -0.74 -12.33 -22.12
N THR A 531 -1.67 -12.25 -23.06
CA THR A 531 -3.12 -12.20 -22.76
C THR A 531 -3.59 -13.48 -22.07
N ASP A 532 -3.16 -14.64 -22.58
CA ASP A 532 -3.43 -15.94 -21.98
C ASP A 532 -2.78 -16.04 -20.58
N TYR A 533 -1.52 -15.62 -20.45
CA TYR A 533 -0.82 -15.57 -19.16
C TYR A 533 -1.54 -14.73 -18.10
N VAL A 534 -1.95 -13.51 -18.45
CA VAL A 534 -2.72 -12.64 -17.54
C VAL A 534 -4.05 -13.30 -17.17
N SER A 535 -4.72 -13.93 -18.14
CA SER A 535 -5.99 -14.60 -17.92
C SER A 535 -5.87 -15.79 -16.98
N ASP A 536 -4.77 -16.55 -17.05
CA ASP A 536 -4.53 -17.71 -16.20
C ASP A 536 -4.11 -17.30 -14.79
N VAL A 537 -3.33 -16.23 -14.65
CA VAL A 537 -2.79 -15.78 -13.34
C VAL A 537 -3.81 -14.96 -12.56
N MET A 538 -4.52 -14.04 -13.21
CA MET A 538 -5.43 -13.10 -12.54
C MET A 538 -6.90 -13.28 -12.93
N GLY A 539 -7.19 -13.96 -14.04
CA GLY A 539 -8.53 -14.16 -14.57
C GLY A 539 -8.85 -13.31 -15.81
N ARG A 540 -9.82 -13.76 -16.60
CA ARG A 540 -10.21 -13.12 -17.88
C ARG A 540 -10.65 -11.66 -17.75
N ARG A 541 -11.22 -11.27 -16.61
CA ARG A 541 -11.68 -9.89 -16.35
C ARG A 541 -10.56 -8.82 -16.45
N TYR A 542 -9.29 -9.22 -16.43
CA TYR A 542 -8.13 -8.32 -16.55
C TYR A 542 -7.64 -8.12 -18.00
N VAL A 543 -8.21 -8.83 -18.97
CA VAL A 543 -7.90 -8.68 -20.41
C VAL A 543 -9.11 -8.24 -21.23
N GLU A 544 -10.29 -8.22 -20.61
CA GLU A 544 -11.51 -7.75 -21.25
C GLU A 544 -11.54 -6.21 -21.31
N PRO A 545 -11.98 -5.61 -22.42
CA PRO A 545 -12.09 -4.16 -22.53
C PRO A 545 -13.06 -3.58 -21.49
N LEU A 546 -12.57 -2.63 -20.70
CA LEU A 546 -13.41 -1.91 -19.72
C LEU A 546 -14.20 -0.79 -20.40
N PRO A 547 -15.52 -0.72 -20.21
CA PRO A 547 -16.32 0.39 -20.72
C PRO A 547 -16.00 1.69 -19.97
N PHE A 548 -16.16 2.82 -20.66
CA PHE A 548 -16.06 4.14 -20.03
C PHE A 548 -17.29 4.39 -19.14
N ASP A 549 -17.06 4.69 -17.87
CA ASP A 549 -18.11 4.97 -16.88
C ASP A 549 -17.82 6.28 -16.13
N LEU A 550 -18.50 7.35 -16.57
CA LEU A 550 -18.39 8.66 -15.93
C LEU A 550 -19.02 8.68 -14.53
N GLY A 551 -20.02 7.84 -14.27
CA GLY A 551 -20.70 7.73 -12.98
C GLY A 551 -19.73 7.27 -11.90
N ALA A 552 -19.02 6.18 -12.17
CA ALA A 552 -18.04 5.65 -11.25
C ALA A 552 -16.86 6.62 -11.03
N CYS A 553 -16.37 7.29 -12.07
CA CYS A 553 -15.34 8.33 -11.92
C CYS A 553 -15.79 9.49 -11.01
N PHE A 554 -17.07 9.87 -11.09
CA PHE A 554 -17.62 10.93 -10.25
C PHE A 554 -17.76 10.51 -8.79
N GLU A 555 -18.19 9.27 -8.53
CA GLU A 555 -18.29 8.70 -7.17
C GLU A 555 -16.93 8.55 -6.48
N ASP A 556 -15.85 8.44 -7.25
CA ASP A 556 -14.47 8.44 -6.75
C ASP A 556 -13.88 9.87 -6.63
N SER A 557 -14.63 10.90 -6.99
CA SER A 557 -14.19 12.30 -6.97
C SER A 557 -14.79 13.08 -5.79
N SER A 558 -14.17 14.21 -5.47
CA SER A 558 -14.73 15.19 -4.54
C SER A 558 -14.52 16.60 -5.10
N PRO A 559 -15.23 17.62 -4.59
CA PRO A 559 -14.98 19.01 -5.02
C PRO A 559 -13.51 19.43 -4.88
N GLY A 560 -12.76 18.86 -3.94
CA GLY A 560 -11.32 19.10 -3.74
C GLY A 560 -10.38 18.27 -4.60
N VAL A 561 -10.89 17.38 -5.44
CA VAL A 561 -10.13 16.50 -6.34
C VAL A 561 -10.73 16.61 -7.75
N PRO A 562 -10.20 17.49 -8.62
CA PRO A 562 -10.78 17.74 -9.94
C PRO A 562 -10.62 16.54 -10.88
N LEU A 563 -11.61 16.34 -11.75
CA LEU A 563 -11.56 15.34 -12.82
C LEU A 563 -10.81 15.89 -14.04
N VAL A 564 -9.78 15.16 -14.49
CA VAL A 564 -8.99 15.49 -15.66
C VAL A 564 -9.32 14.53 -16.80
N PHE A 565 -9.78 15.07 -17.93
CA PHE A 565 -10.10 14.29 -19.13
C PHE A 565 -8.97 14.40 -20.15
N VAL A 566 -8.33 13.28 -20.44
CA VAL A 566 -7.32 13.18 -21.51
C VAL A 566 -8.02 12.76 -22.80
N LEU A 567 -8.05 13.66 -23.77
CA LEU A 567 -8.80 13.46 -25.01
C LEU A 567 -7.89 12.99 -26.14
N SER A 568 -8.34 11.97 -26.87
CA SER A 568 -7.79 11.64 -28.18
C SER A 568 -8.19 12.70 -29.20
N ALA A 569 -7.38 12.88 -30.25
CA ALA A 569 -7.71 13.80 -31.33
C ALA A 569 -9.11 13.50 -31.91
N GLY A 570 -10.00 14.49 -31.89
CA GLY A 570 -11.37 14.37 -32.40
C GLY A 570 -12.41 13.85 -31.41
N SER A 571 -12.07 13.54 -30.16
CA SER A 571 -13.06 13.26 -29.11
C SER A 571 -13.40 14.53 -28.30
N ASP A 572 -14.69 14.73 -28.03
CA ASP A 572 -15.19 15.82 -27.18
C ASP A 572 -16.16 15.25 -26.12
N PRO A 573 -15.83 15.33 -24.81
CA PRO A 573 -16.67 14.79 -23.76
C PRO A 573 -17.83 15.72 -23.38
N MET A 574 -17.91 16.93 -23.94
CA MET A 574 -18.80 17.99 -23.44
C MET A 574 -20.28 17.56 -23.42
N ALA A 575 -20.76 16.91 -24.48
CA ALA A 575 -22.16 16.44 -24.54
C ALA A 575 -22.49 15.42 -23.44
N ASN A 576 -21.56 14.49 -23.18
CA ASN A 576 -21.71 13.49 -22.12
C ASN A 576 -21.65 14.15 -20.73
N LEU A 577 -20.76 15.13 -20.54
CA LEU A 577 -20.62 15.87 -19.28
C LEU A 577 -21.88 16.69 -18.97
N LEU A 578 -22.44 17.40 -19.95
CA LEU A 578 -23.68 18.16 -19.77
C LEU A 578 -24.87 17.25 -19.43
N THR A 579 -24.97 16.12 -20.12
CA THR A 579 -26.02 15.12 -19.86
C THR A 579 -25.89 14.54 -18.45
N PHE A 580 -24.66 14.26 -18.01
CA PHE A 580 -24.38 13.73 -16.68
C PHE A 580 -24.60 14.78 -15.57
N ALA A 581 -24.22 16.04 -15.79
CA ALA A 581 -24.50 17.12 -14.84
C ALA A 581 -26.02 17.30 -14.65
N ALA A 582 -26.78 17.26 -15.75
CA ALA A 582 -28.24 17.32 -15.71
C ALA A 582 -28.86 16.14 -14.94
N SER A 583 -28.33 14.91 -15.09
CA SER A 583 -28.83 13.74 -14.34
C SER A 583 -28.53 13.80 -12.84
N ARG A 584 -27.55 14.62 -12.42
CA ARG A 584 -27.22 14.89 -11.02
C ARG A 584 -27.91 16.15 -10.46
N ASN A 585 -28.94 16.65 -11.14
CA ASN A 585 -29.65 17.90 -10.78
C ASN A 585 -28.75 19.14 -10.71
N ASN A 586 -27.56 19.13 -11.33
CA ASN A 586 -26.74 20.33 -11.46
C ASN A 586 -26.97 20.95 -12.84
N THR A 587 -27.94 21.85 -12.92
CA THR A 587 -28.35 22.47 -14.18
C THR A 587 -27.42 23.59 -14.65
N ARG A 588 -26.47 24.02 -13.81
CA ARG A 588 -25.52 25.09 -14.15
C ARG A 588 -24.13 24.51 -14.38
N VAL A 589 -23.71 24.53 -15.64
CA VAL A 589 -22.37 24.14 -16.06
C VAL A 589 -21.77 25.30 -16.83
N GLU A 590 -20.64 25.82 -16.37
CA GLU A 590 -19.94 26.90 -17.03
C GLU A 590 -18.57 26.43 -17.53
N ALA A 591 -18.25 26.74 -18.78
CA ALA A 591 -17.01 26.34 -19.41
C ALA A 591 -16.13 27.54 -19.73
N VAL A 592 -14.82 27.40 -19.51
CA VAL A 592 -13.80 28.39 -19.88
C VAL A 592 -12.72 27.68 -20.69
N SER A 593 -12.49 28.14 -21.91
CA SER A 593 -11.36 27.68 -22.73
C SER A 593 -10.09 28.42 -22.32
N LEU A 594 -9.13 27.68 -21.78
CA LEU A 594 -7.86 28.23 -21.34
C LEU A 594 -6.96 28.55 -22.54
N GLY A 595 -6.36 29.74 -22.48
CA GLY A 595 -5.40 30.29 -23.43
C GLY A 595 -4.61 31.40 -22.75
N GLN A 596 -3.79 32.13 -23.51
CA GLN A 596 -2.97 33.22 -22.94
C GLN A 596 -3.88 34.27 -22.27
N GLY A 597 -3.66 34.50 -20.97
CA GLY A 597 -4.39 35.51 -20.18
C GLY A 597 -5.75 35.08 -19.61
N GLN A 598 -6.18 33.82 -19.79
CA GLN A 598 -7.49 33.35 -19.27
C GLN A 598 -7.46 32.82 -17.82
N GLY A 599 -6.29 32.69 -17.21
CA GLY A 599 -6.13 32.22 -15.83
C GLY A 599 -6.99 32.97 -14.80
N PRO A 600 -6.95 34.32 -14.74
CA PRO A 600 -7.77 35.08 -13.79
C PRO A 600 -9.28 34.87 -13.95
N THR A 601 -9.77 34.72 -15.20
CA THR A 601 -11.18 34.43 -15.47
C THR A 601 -11.57 33.07 -14.91
N ALA A 602 -10.71 32.06 -15.11
CA ALA A 602 -10.92 30.71 -14.57
C ALA A 602 -10.93 30.71 -13.04
N ILE A 603 -10.00 31.41 -12.37
CA ILE A 603 -9.98 31.53 -10.90
C ILE A 603 -11.27 32.14 -10.39
N ARG A 604 -11.70 33.28 -10.96
CA ARG A 604 -12.94 33.95 -10.55
C ARG A 604 -14.15 33.02 -10.69
N LEU A 605 -14.20 32.25 -11.77
CA LEU A 605 -15.29 31.31 -12.00
C LEU A 605 -15.26 30.15 -11.00
N ILE A 606 -14.09 29.61 -10.68
CA ILE A 606 -13.91 28.60 -9.63
C ILE A 606 -14.36 29.15 -8.28
N GLU A 607 -13.94 30.36 -7.90
CA GLU A 607 -14.33 30.99 -6.64
C GLU A 607 -15.83 31.27 -6.55
N GLN A 608 -16.48 31.54 -7.68
CA GLN A 608 -17.93 31.65 -7.77
C GLN A 608 -18.61 30.29 -7.61
N ALA A 609 -18.12 29.26 -8.32
CA ALA A 609 -18.62 27.90 -8.22
C ALA A 609 -18.49 27.33 -6.81
N MET A 610 -17.41 27.66 -6.11
CA MET A 610 -17.21 27.30 -4.70
C MET A 610 -18.25 27.93 -3.77
N ARG A 611 -18.87 29.06 -4.15
CA ARG A 611 -19.91 29.74 -3.35
C ARG A 611 -21.31 29.30 -3.75
N GLU A 612 -21.55 29.14 -5.05
CA GLU A 612 -22.89 28.97 -5.62
C GLU A 612 -23.21 27.51 -6.01
N GLY A 613 -22.24 26.59 -5.99
CA GLY A 613 -22.48 25.15 -6.14
C GLY A 613 -22.75 24.68 -7.57
N PHE A 614 -21.91 25.07 -8.53
CA PHE A 614 -22.06 24.66 -9.95
C PHE A 614 -20.78 24.09 -10.55
N TRP A 615 -20.88 23.45 -11.72
CA TRP A 615 -19.75 22.76 -12.33
C TRP A 615 -18.95 23.68 -13.25
N VAL A 616 -17.63 23.66 -13.10
CA VAL A 616 -16.72 24.43 -13.94
C VAL A 616 -15.92 23.49 -14.83
N ILE A 617 -15.97 23.72 -16.14
CA ILE A 617 -15.22 22.96 -17.14
C ILE A 617 -14.11 23.84 -17.70
N LEU A 618 -12.86 23.44 -17.45
CA LEU A 618 -11.69 24.09 -18.05
C LEU A 618 -11.30 23.32 -19.31
N GLN A 619 -11.35 23.97 -20.47
CA GLN A 619 -10.98 23.37 -21.75
C GLN A 619 -9.57 23.81 -22.16
N ASN A 620 -8.92 23.03 -23.01
CA ASN A 620 -7.59 23.35 -23.58
C ASN A 620 -6.50 23.63 -22.53
N CYS A 621 -6.56 22.98 -21.36
CA CYS A 621 -5.61 23.18 -20.27
C CYS A 621 -4.15 23.01 -20.69
N HIS A 622 -3.87 22.12 -21.64
CA HIS A 622 -2.54 21.87 -22.20
C HIS A 622 -1.93 23.10 -22.92
N LEU A 623 -2.74 24.08 -23.32
CA LEU A 623 -2.26 25.33 -23.95
C LEU A 623 -1.88 26.41 -22.91
N ALA A 624 -2.22 26.22 -21.63
CA ALA A 624 -2.04 27.22 -20.57
C ALA A 624 -1.03 26.74 -19.51
N ALA A 625 0.13 26.23 -19.95
CA ALA A 625 1.15 25.65 -19.07
C ALA A 625 1.57 26.56 -17.90
N SER A 626 1.69 27.88 -18.13
CA SER A 626 2.06 28.85 -17.09
C SER A 626 1.01 29.01 -15.98
N PHE A 627 -0.26 28.71 -16.26
CA PHE A 627 -1.34 28.80 -15.28
C PHE A 627 -1.49 27.52 -14.44
N MET A 628 -0.95 26.39 -14.90
CA MET A 628 -1.18 25.10 -14.23
C MET A 628 -0.61 25.05 -12.81
N ALA A 629 0.51 25.75 -12.55
CA ALA A 629 1.10 25.84 -11.20
C ALA A 629 0.21 26.64 -10.22
N GLU A 630 -0.46 27.67 -10.72
CA GLU A 630 -1.43 28.46 -9.93
C GLU A 630 -2.71 27.66 -9.70
N LEU A 631 -3.20 26.94 -10.71
CA LEU A 631 -4.36 26.07 -10.60
C LEU A 631 -4.12 24.93 -9.57
N GLU A 632 -2.92 24.32 -9.56
CA GLU A 632 -2.52 23.34 -8.54
C GLU A 632 -2.68 23.92 -7.13
N GLN A 633 -2.17 25.13 -6.88
CA GLN A 633 -2.29 25.81 -5.59
C GLN A 633 -3.76 26.12 -5.21
N VAL A 634 -4.58 26.56 -6.17
CA VAL A 634 -6.01 26.81 -5.92
C VAL A 634 -6.70 25.52 -5.48
N CYS A 635 -6.44 24.41 -6.16
CA CYS A 635 -7.01 23.11 -5.82
C CYS A 635 -6.52 22.59 -4.46
N GLU A 636 -5.21 22.64 -4.19
CA GLU A 636 -4.62 22.09 -2.98
C GLU A 636 -4.89 22.92 -1.72
N ILE A 637 -4.91 24.25 -1.85
CA ILE A 637 -5.03 25.16 -0.70
C ILE A 637 -6.47 25.64 -0.57
N LYS A 638 -6.97 26.40 -1.54
CA LYS A 638 -8.26 27.10 -1.39
C LYS A 638 -9.44 26.12 -1.35
N ILE A 639 -9.49 25.18 -2.28
CA ILE A 639 -10.64 24.26 -2.37
C ILE A 639 -10.63 23.28 -1.21
N LYS A 640 -9.51 22.59 -0.94
CA LYS A 640 -9.43 21.63 0.17
C LYS A 640 -9.66 22.27 1.54
N GLN A 641 -9.13 23.47 1.81
CA GLN A 641 -9.40 24.17 3.07
C GLN A 641 -10.88 24.50 3.24
N LYS A 642 -11.55 24.94 2.17
CA LYS A 642 -12.98 25.25 2.24
C LYS A 642 -13.82 23.98 2.46
N VAL A 643 -13.49 22.89 1.76
CA VAL A 643 -14.15 21.59 1.94
C VAL A 643 -13.96 21.08 3.38
N LYS A 644 -12.74 21.17 3.92
CA LYS A 644 -12.45 20.77 5.31
C LYS A 644 -13.26 21.57 6.32
N LYS A 645 -13.33 22.91 6.15
CA LYS A 645 -14.16 23.77 6.99
C LYS A 645 -15.64 23.39 6.91
N LEU A 646 -16.17 23.12 5.72
CA LEU A 646 -17.57 22.71 5.54
C LEU A 646 -17.87 21.33 6.16
N SER A 647 -16.92 20.40 6.17
CA SER A 647 -17.09 19.08 6.82
C SER A 647 -16.97 19.11 8.34
N GLU A 648 -16.38 20.16 8.92
CA GLU A 648 -16.21 20.35 10.37
C GLU A 648 -17.38 21.14 11.00
N VAL A 649 -18.27 21.72 10.20
CA VAL A 649 -19.49 22.37 10.70
C VAL A 649 -20.54 21.28 10.95
N ASP A 650 -20.95 21.16 12.21
CA ASP A 650 -22.04 20.28 12.63
C ASP A 650 -23.31 20.57 11.81
N PRO A 651 -23.88 19.60 11.08
CA PRO A 651 -25.06 19.81 10.27
C PRO A 651 -26.28 20.33 11.06
N GLU A 652 -26.35 20.06 12.37
CA GLU A 652 -27.40 20.65 13.24
C GLU A 652 -27.16 22.14 13.54
N ALA A 653 -25.89 22.58 13.62
CA ALA A 653 -25.55 23.98 13.87
C ALA A 653 -25.72 24.86 12.61
N ALA A 654 -25.44 24.31 11.43
CA ALA A 654 -25.66 25.01 10.15
C ALA A 654 -27.16 25.27 9.89
N ALA A 655 -28.02 24.29 10.18
CA ALA A 655 -29.47 24.45 10.04
C ALA A 655 -30.08 25.46 11.04
N ALA A 656 -29.45 25.63 12.21
CA ALA A 656 -29.85 26.62 13.21
C ALA A 656 -29.45 28.06 12.82
N ALA A 657 -28.29 28.23 12.17
CA ALA A 657 -27.81 29.53 11.70
C ALA A 657 -28.62 30.05 10.49
N ASP A 658 -29.00 29.16 9.56
CA ASP A 658 -29.86 29.53 8.42
C ASP A 658 -31.28 29.90 8.89
N ALA A 659 -31.77 29.32 10.00
CA ALA A 659 -33.06 29.67 10.59
C ALA A 659 -33.04 31.01 11.36
N GLU A 660 -31.89 31.45 11.86
CA GLU A 660 -31.74 32.77 12.49
C GLU A 660 -31.64 33.89 11.43
N GLU A 661 -30.94 33.69 10.30
CA GLU A 661 -30.87 34.68 9.21
C GLU A 661 -32.22 34.91 8.50
N ASP A 662 -33.06 33.89 8.36
CA ASP A 662 -34.42 34.06 7.80
C ASP A 662 -35.36 34.80 8.77
N SER A 663 -35.08 34.79 10.08
CA SER A 663 -35.90 35.48 11.09
C SER A 663 -35.60 36.96 11.27
N GLU A 664 -34.41 37.43 10.85
CA GLU A 664 -34.03 38.85 10.90
C GLU A 664 -34.47 39.64 9.65
N SER A 665 -35.01 38.98 8.62
CA SER A 665 -35.42 39.63 7.36
C SER A 665 -36.91 40.02 7.26
N GLU A 666 -37.76 39.61 8.21
CA GLU A 666 -39.20 39.93 8.22
C GLU A 666 -39.59 41.07 9.18
N GLY A 667 -38.61 41.78 9.75
CA GLY A 667 -38.80 42.68 10.88
C GLY A 667 -38.71 44.18 10.64
N ASP A 668 -38.73 44.73 9.42
CA ASP A 668 -38.70 46.19 9.23
C ASP A 668 -39.46 46.62 7.96
N GLY A 669 -40.76 46.91 8.12
CA GLY A 669 -41.57 47.29 6.96
C GLY A 669 -42.96 47.82 7.28
N GLU A 670 -43.19 48.58 8.35
CA GLU A 670 -44.42 49.37 8.50
C GLU A 670 -44.22 50.53 9.51
N GLY A 671 -44.26 51.78 9.03
CA GLY A 671 -44.40 52.96 9.90
C GLY A 671 -43.71 54.23 9.40
N ASP A 672 -44.43 55.00 8.57
CA ASP A 672 -44.69 56.45 8.71
C ASP A 672 -44.71 57.18 7.36
N GLY A 673 -45.87 57.79 7.10
CA GLY A 673 -46.17 58.56 5.90
C GLY A 673 -46.16 60.08 6.12
N GLU A 674 -46.12 60.81 5.02
CA GLU A 674 -46.94 61.98 4.66
C GLU A 674 -46.63 62.40 3.21
#